data_AF-A0A7V2XG87-F1
#
_entry.id   AF-A0A7V2XG87-F1
#
_cell.length_a   1.000
_cell.length_b   1.000
_cell.length_c   1.000
_cell.angle_alpha   90.00
_cell.angle_beta   90.00
_cell.angle_gamma   90.00
#
_symmetry.space_group_name_H-M   'P 1'
#
loop_
_entity.id
_entity.type
_entity.pdbx_description
1 polymer ?
#
loop_
_entity_poly.entity_id
_entity_poly.type
_entity_poly.pdbx_seq_one_letter_code
_entity_poly.pdbx_strand_id
1 'polypeptide(L)'
;MRRCGLRWAAFLVLGGTAFAGQSGLRPGDVPTFQLRARVTSIGGEEPGKRKFTFRFGVPSRAESAAGNAWCEWLRFEFDQALATLKGYPAIYMRGFPVVVRLHVDKVVDPTVVEAELKLDETGDTKALRWELFGGSAGLLLWRDEVKKPQAATMADYNQRYWKVLASVQVPEAQRPKHFPIVERFIGGDDDRAAWQQGIEQLCRAGFSVIMLPPSRPIRDLLLKTGLRRTAWAVYNPPGYAFDYDPSVTPAAIQEWADKEAKAYLDAGYAREDMAIFAMSDEPGWYYPAMFRPLASNPAALARFRGYLEAQGLRPRDVGAKGWDEVFPLGRSLVPPDLAPPPPRKVERPEPRALDGEAPDAKTLEAELAGAPKQPAKPAKPPEDPTFPPAARNTPANRRLFYWTMRFFAWDSARHFAASTRALEKAFWPGMPIITNWNFFSGRFYVPGPVANNADKQSTDAAMGGHDWLEFGRLRGGTMLWTEDWFSDAMAPQWSFYCSKLRSAAEKGGVAFGGYVIPRTAGDRADGILQKILCVVGSGGKAVKYFVFGPEYNFPGNCYSENARVLPKMAEAHAMIGAAEDLLWPGKRPRPEAAILMPRSAQAWDAQAIPIPNQIQDATNNHLNRSTVDYMAEVFDLYLALQHANVPVDFVDEDDLTREGLAPYRVLYVTAPNIPEEGQRGIAAWAGAGGTLVTVAGAGARDRYDEPCTVLSRLTGVQEAPRERLLVANLAALKPVGKVRGAGGEAEAVGVRSVIKASPRDVEAAFDDGTPAVVHRRVGWWGRGRIVRFAWMPGLSYARSSSGVTDRLPVGFSDALRRWIVWPTELAGVRPPVAVDRPMVEAPLLLSDKGAAVTLLNWTGEPIERVTLTVRVPFAVRGVESVKRGKLAFERTQDGIALSLPLGAADILMLRP
;
A
#
# COMPACT_ATOMS: atom_id res chain seq x y z
N MET A 1 -2.54 -25.20 -51.39
CA MET A 1 -1.25 -25.67 -50.86
C MET A 1 -0.52 -24.51 -50.20
N ARG A 2 -0.08 -24.75 -48.95
CA ARG A 2 0.92 -24.05 -48.12
C ARG A 2 0.85 -22.52 -48.02
N ARG A 3 0.44 -22.03 -46.85
CA ARG A 3 1.09 -20.92 -46.11
C ARG A 3 0.91 -21.11 -44.60
N CYS A 4 2.02 -20.96 -43.88
CA CYS A 4 2.19 -21.04 -42.43
C CYS A 4 1.46 -19.91 -41.69
N GLY A 5 0.94 -20.19 -40.50
CA GLY A 5 0.34 -19.20 -39.60
C GLY A 5 0.74 -19.45 -38.14
N LEU A 6 1.48 -18.50 -37.57
CA LEU A 6 1.72 -18.34 -36.12
C LEU A 6 0.56 -17.52 -35.51
N ARG A 7 0.06 -17.94 -34.35
CA ARG A 7 -0.98 -17.24 -33.57
C ARG A 7 -0.39 -16.60 -32.31
N TRP A 8 -0.81 -15.35 -32.03
CA TRP A 8 -0.51 -14.56 -30.84
C TRP A 8 -1.64 -14.68 -29.79
N ALA A 9 -1.28 -14.82 -28.51
CA ALA A 9 -2.19 -14.84 -27.36
C ALA A 9 -1.82 -13.75 -26.34
N ALA A 10 -2.83 -13.15 -25.71
CA ALA A 10 -2.74 -12.02 -24.79
C ALA A 10 -2.31 -12.43 -23.37
N PHE A 11 -1.32 -11.74 -22.81
CA PHE A 11 -0.75 -11.96 -21.48
C PHE A 11 -1.38 -11.04 -20.42
N LEU A 12 -1.97 -11.65 -19.38
CA LEU A 12 -2.20 -11.05 -18.06
C LEU A 12 -0.88 -11.09 -17.29
N VAL A 13 -0.27 -9.92 -17.05
CA VAL A 13 0.97 -9.79 -16.28
C VAL A 13 0.62 -9.82 -14.79
N LEU A 14 0.49 -11.03 -14.25
CA LEU A 14 0.91 -11.37 -12.89
C LEU A 14 2.44 -11.52 -12.92
N GLY A 15 3.14 -10.93 -11.96
CA GLY A 15 4.59 -11.06 -11.84
C GLY A 15 5.01 -12.53 -11.88
N GLY A 16 5.80 -12.89 -12.89
CA GLY A 16 6.13 -14.26 -13.21
C GLY A 16 7.13 -14.88 -12.24
N THR A 17 6.67 -15.88 -11.48
CA THR A 17 7.38 -17.16 -11.40
C THR A 17 6.77 -18.08 -12.44
N ALA A 18 7.61 -18.68 -13.28
CA ALA A 18 7.19 -19.58 -14.35
C ALA A 18 6.35 -20.74 -13.82
N PHE A 19 5.02 -20.67 -13.93
CA PHE A 19 4.16 -21.83 -13.80
C PHE A 19 4.10 -22.51 -15.17
N ALA A 20 4.98 -23.49 -15.37
CA ALA A 20 4.66 -24.60 -16.25
C ALA A 20 3.30 -25.17 -15.80
N GLY A 21 2.41 -25.49 -16.74
CA GLY A 21 1.08 -26.03 -16.43
C GLY A 21 1.18 -27.23 -15.50
N GLN A 22 0.82 -27.05 -14.23
CA GLN A 22 0.74 -28.12 -13.25
C GLN A 22 -0.73 -28.46 -13.03
N SER A 23 -1.14 -29.65 -13.49
CA SER A 23 -2.25 -30.35 -12.86
C SER A 23 -1.96 -30.42 -11.36
N GLY A 24 -2.86 -29.93 -10.51
CA GLY A 24 -2.67 -29.95 -9.05
C GLY A 24 -2.49 -31.38 -8.53
N LEU A 25 -1.88 -31.52 -7.35
CA LEU A 25 -1.74 -32.82 -6.68
C LEU A 25 -3.08 -33.58 -6.66
N ARG A 26 -3.06 -34.83 -7.10
CA ARG A 26 -4.18 -35.75 -6.97
C ARG A 26 -4.05 -36.53 -5.66
N PRO A 27 -5.14 -37.04 -5.09
CA PRO A 27 -5.09 -37.82 -3.85
C PRO A 27 -4.11 -39.00 -3.92
N GLY A 28 -4.06 -39.71 -5.05
CA GLY A 28 -3.14 -40.83 -5.26
C GLY A 28 -1.66 -40.43 -5.38
N ASP A 29 -1.34 -39.15 -5.53
CA ASP A 29 0.05 -38.68 -5.53
C ASP A 29 0.58 -38.51 -4.09
N VAL A 30 -0.31 -38.37 -3.08
CA VAL A 30 0.03 -38.15 -1.68
C VAL A 30 0.46 -39.46 -1.00
N PRO A 31 1.61 -39.51 -0.31
CA PRO A 31 2.04 -40.71 0.41
C PRO A 31 1.03 -41.14 1.48
N THR A 32 0.67 -42.44 1.51
CA THR A 32 -0.12 -43.05 2.58
C THR A 32 0.79 -43.65 3.65
N PHE A 33 0.29 -43.73 4.89
CA PHE A 33 1.10 -44.20 6.02
C PHE A 33 0.25 -44.72 7.18
N GLN A 34 0.92 -45.47 8.05
CA GLN A 34 0.44 -45.83 9.38
C GLN A 34 1.21 -45.03 10.43
N LEU A 35 0.53 -44.56 11.47
CA LEU A 35 1.16 -43.85 12.58
C LEU A 35 0.65 -44.37 13.92
N ARG A 36 1.55 -44.65 14.86
CA ARG A 36 1.20 -44.82 16.27
C ARG A 36 1.94 -43.78 17.09
N ALA A 37 1.32 -43.34 18.18
CA ALA A 37 1.86 -42.31 19.05
C ALA A 37 1.73 -42.69 20.52
N ARG A 38 2.55 -42.06 21.35
CA ARG A 38 2.46 -42.11 22.81
C ARG A 38 2.83 -40.76 23.42
N VAL A 39 2.27 -40.48 24.57
CA VAL A 39 2.73 -39.37 25.42
C VAL A 39 3.81 -39.91 26.34
N THR A 40 5.00 -39.31 26.36
CA THR A 40 6.11 -39.73 27.24
C THR A 40 6.28 -38.80 28.43
N SER A 41 5.79 -37.56 28.35
CA SER A 41 5.77 -36.62 29.47
C SER A 41 4.59 -35.66 29.37
N ILE A 42 4.04 -35.24 30.50
CA ILE A 42 2.98 -34.24 30.61
C ILE A 42 3.27 -33.30 31.79
N GLY A 43 3.35 -31.99 31.53
CA GLY A 43 3.74 -31.00 32.54
C GLY A 43 5.14 -31.24 33.12
N GLY A 44 6.03 -31.92 32.40
CA GLY A 44 7.35 -32.31 32.87
C GLY A 44 7.40 -33.59 33.73
N GLU A 45 6.27 -34.27 33.94
CA GLU A 45 6.17 -35.52 34.70
C GLU A 45 5.81 -36.72 33.80
N GLU A 46 5.94 -37.94 34.33
CA GLU A 46 5.45 -39.15 33.66
C GLU A 46 3.91 -39.15 33.55
N PRO A 47 3.30 -39.68 32.47
CA PRO A 47 1.85 -39.56 32.24
C PRO A 47 0.98 -40.38 33.19
N GLY A 48 1.56 -41.28 33.97
CA GLY A 48 0.86 -42.12 34.95
C GLY A 48 -0.22 -43.00 34.30
N LYS A 49 -1.46 -42.95 34.81
CA LYS A 49 -2.62 -43.68 34.26
C LYS A 49 -3.50 -42.85 33.32
N ARG A 50 -3.07 -41.64 32.94
CA ARG A 50 -3.88 -40.74 32.09
C ARG A 50 -4.08 -41.38 30.72
N LYS A 51 -5.29 -41.25 30.17
CA LYS A 51 -5.65 -41.74 28.84
C LYS A 51 -5.68 -40.58 27.85
N PHE A 52 -4.93 -40.72 26.76
CA PHE A 52 -4.81 -39.77 25.66
C PHE A 52 -5.46 -40.31 24.40
N THR A 53 -5.98 -39.42 23.58
CA THR A 53 -6.62 -39.71 22.30
C THR A 53 -5.86 -39.01 21.19
N PHE A 54 -5.55 -39.77 20.14
CA PHE A 54 -4.87 -39.35 18.94
C PHE A 54 -5.82 -39.45 17.75
N ARG A 55 -5.88 -38.44 16.88
CA ARG A 55 -6.69 -38.47 15.65
C ARG A 55 -6.12 -37.55 14.59
N PHE A 56 -6.30 -37.84 13.30
CA PHE A 56 -5.93 -36.86 12.27
C PHE A 56 -6.95 -35.71 12.19
N GLY A 57 -6.50 -34.54 11.72
CA GLY A 57 -7.31 -33.33 11.48
C GLY A 57 -8.29 -33.45 10.31
N VAL A 58 -8.47 -34.66 9.79
CA VAL A 58 -9.43 -35.05 8.77
C VAL A 58 -10.22 -36.26 9.26
N PRO A 59 -11.44 -36.52 8.74
CA PRO A 59 -12.24 -37.67 9.14
C PRO A 59 -11.43 -38.98 9.11
N SER A 60 -11.21 -39.55 10.29
CA SER A 60 -10.36 -40.72 10.53
C SER A 60 -10.73 -41.37 11.86
N ARG A 61 -10.34 -42.64 12.03
CA ARG A 61 -10.47 -43.34 13.31
C ARG A 61 -9.53 -42.71 14.34
N ALA A 62 -10.04 -42.45 15.54
CA ALA A 62 -9.24 -42.03 16.68
C ALA A 62 -8.75 -43.25 17.46
N GLU A 63 -7.55 -43.16 18.01
CA GLU A 63 -6.98 -44.19 18.88
C GLU A 63 -6.63 -43.62 20.25
N SER A 64 -6.61 -44.47 21.26
CA SER A 64 -6.25 -44.05 22.61
C SER A 64 -5.23 -44.97 23.26
N ALA A 65 -4.39 -44.38 24.10
CA ALA A 65 -3.45 -45.11 24.95
C ALA A 65 -3.46 -44.56 26.37
N ALA A 66 -3.11 -45.40 27.35
CA ALA A 66 -2.98 -45.01 28.75
C ALA A 66 -1.51 -44.96 29.17
N GLY A 67 -1.15 -43.96 29.97
CA GLY A 67 0.23 -43.73 30.40
C GLY A 67 1.16 -43.45 29.23
N ASN A 68 2.31 -44.11 29.22
CA ASN A 68 3.31 -44.02 28.16
C ASN A 68 3.22 -45.17 27.13
N ALA A 69 2.10 -45.89 27.11
CA ALA A 69 1.87 -46.94 26.12
C ALA A 69 1.68 -46.35 24.72
N TRP A 70 2.08 -47.12 23.70
CA TRP A 70 1.73 -46.85 22.32
C TRP A 70 0.25 -47.05 22.09
N CYS A 71 -0.39 -46.15 21.33
CA CYS A 71 -1.71 -46.43 20.78
C CYS A 71 -1.62 -47.46 19.65
N GLU A 72 -2.77 -47.99 19.25
CA GLU A 72 -2.86 -48.77 18.01
C GLU A 72 -2.52 -47.91 16.78
N TRP A 73 -2.20 -48.56 15.67
CA TRP A 73 -1.86 -47.87 14.43
C TRP A 73 -3.06 -47.12 13.85
N LEU A 74 -2.97 -45.79 13.79
CA LEU A 74 -3.81 -44.95 12.96
C LEU A 74 -3.40 -45.10 11.50
N ARG A 75 -4.35 -44.98 10.57
CA ARG A 75 -4.10 -45.05 9.13
C ARG A 75 -4.48 -43.77 8.42
N PHE A 76 -3.60 -43.31 7.54
CA PHE A 76 -3.84 -42.21 6.61
C PHE A 76 -3.86 -42.78 5.20
N GLU A 77 -5.07 -42.97 4.67
CA GLU A 77 -5.32 -43.65 3.41
C GLU A 77 -5.83 -42.66 2.35
N PHE A 78 -6.27 -43.17 1.21
CA PHE A 78 -6.73 -42.37 0.07
C PHE A 78 -7.80 -41.33 0.44
N ASP A 79 -8.78 -41.71 1.26
CA ASP A 79 -9.86 -40.81 1.65
C ASP A 79 -9.37 -39.65 2.52
N GLN A 80 -8.40 -39.90 3.40
CA GLN A 80 -7.77 -38.84 4.19
C GLN A 80 -6.92 -37.92 3.32
N ALA A 81 -6.19 -38.45 2.33
CA ALA A 81 -5.48 -37.65 1.35
C ALA A 81 -6.45 -36.75 0.55
N LEU A 82 -7.56 -37.32 0.06
CA LEU A 82 -8.61 -36.58 -0.65
C LEU A 82 -9.22 -35.47 0.20
N ALA A 83 -9.55 -35.76 1.46
CA ALA A 83 -10.07 -34.78 2.41
C ALA A 83 -9.06 -33.66 2.68
N THR A 84 -7.79 -34.01 2.86
CA THR A 84 -6.71 -33.04 3.11
C THR A 84 -6.52 -32.09 1.93
N LEU A 85 -6.52 -32.60 0.70
CA LEU A 85 -6.33 -31.79 -0.50
C LEU A 85 -7.50 -30.82 -0.78
N LYS A 86 -8.69 -31.10 -0.24
CA LYS A 86 -9.86 -30.18 -0.30
C LYS A 86 -9.79 -29.08 0.76
N GLY A 87 -8.97 -29.25 1.79
CA GLY A 87 -8.84 -28.31 2.90
C GLY A 87 -7.78 -27.22 2.67
N TYR A 88 -7.85 -26.18 3.49
CA TYR A 88 -6.73 -25.25 3.67
C TYR A 88 -5.60 -25.96 4.43
N PRO A 89 -4.33 -25.80 4.04
CA PRO A 89 -3.79 -24.91 3.00
C PRO A 89 -3.66 -25.55 1.61
N ALA A 90 -3.92 -26.86 1.48
CA ALA A 90 -3.64 -27.65 0.28
C ALA A 90 -4.39 -27.15 -0.98
N ILE A 91 -5.63 -26.66 -0.82
CA ILE A 91 -6.44 -26.10 -1.93
C ILE A 91 -5.76 -24.91 -2.63
N TYR A 92 -4.94 -24.14 -1.89
CA TYR A 92 -4.16 -23.02 -2.43
C TYR A 92 -2.77 -23.46 -2.90
N MET A 93 -2.10 -24.34 -2.15
CA MET A 93 -0.76 -24.81 -2.49
C MET A 93 -0.71 -25.59 -3.81
N ARG A 94 -1.71 -26.45 -4.06
CA ARG A 94 -1.79 -27.38 -5.22
C ARG A 94 -0.53 -28.22 -5.46
N GLY A 95 0.33 -28.34 -4.45
CA GLY A 95 1.67 -28.94 -4.53
C GLY A 95 2.15 -29.39 -3.15
N PHE A 96 3.34 -30.01 -3.10
CA PHE A 96 3.96 -30.45 -1.86
C PHE A 96 4.65 -29.29 -1.11
N PRO A 97 4.79 -29.38 0.22
CA PRO A 97 4.33 -30.47 1.08
C PRO A 97 2.82 -30.43 1.37
N VAL A 98 2.23 -31.59 1.65
CA VAL A 98 0.85 -31.72 2.16
C VAL A 98 0.90 -31.66 3.68
N VAL A 99 0.08 -30.78 4.26
CA VAL A 99 -0.03 -30.60 5.71
C VAL A 99 -1.07 -31.55 6.29
N VAL A 100 -0.64 -32.40 7.22
CA VAL A 100 -1.49 -33.26 8.04
C VAL A 100 -1.35 -32.82 9.49
N ARG A 101 -2.46 -32.79 10.23
CA ARG A 101 -2.43 -32.50 11.67
C ARG A 101 -2.76 -33.76 12.45
N LEU A 102 -1.96 -34.09 13.45
CA LEU A 102 -2.30 -35.06 14.49
C LEU A 102 -2.81 -34.27 15.70
N HIS A 103 -4.07 -34.50 16.06
CA HIS A 103 -4.65 -33.92 17.27
C HIS A 103 -4.42 -34.85 18.46
N VAL A 104 -3.96 -34.26 19.56
CA VAL A 104 -3.74 -34.91 20.85
C VAL A 104 -4.63 -34.21 21.89
N ASP A 105 -5.48 -34.97 22.59
CA ASP A 105 -6.31 -34.40 23.66
C ASP A 105 -5.52 -34.22 24.97
N LYS A 106 -6.07 -33.42 25.88
CA LYS A 106 -5.57 -33.26 27.27
C LYS A 106 -4.09 -32.88 27.39
N VAL A 107 -3.56 -32.18 26.39
CA VAL A 107 -2.23 -31.58 26.43
C VAL A 107 -2.15 -30.58 27.58
N VAL A 108 -1.06 -30.65 28.34
CA VAL A 108 -0.65 -29.67 29.35
C VAL A 108 0.76 -29.23 28.99
N ASP A 109 1.02 -27.93 28.95
CA ASP A 109 2.35 -27.43 28.57
C ASP A 109 3.43 -27.76 29.63
N PRO A 110 4.53 -28.48 29.30
CA PRO A 110 4.81 -29.18 28.05
C PRO A 110 4.31 -30.64 28.05
N THR A 111 3.78 -31.10 26.91
CA THR A 111 3.47 -32.51 26.66
C THR A 111 4.39 -33.04 25.57
N VAL A 112 5.18 -34.07 25.88
CA VAL A 112 6.08 -34.70 24.92
C VAL A 112 5.36 -35.87 24.26
N VAL A 113 5.26 -35.81 22.93
CA VAL A 113 4.64 -36.85 22.10
C VAL A 113 5.71 -37.47 21.21
N GLU A 114 5.83 -38.79 21.28
CA GLU A 114 6.64 -39.58 20.34
C GLU A 114 5.69 -40.33 19.39
N ALA A 115 6.04 -40.37 18.11
CA ALA A 115 5.33 -41.18 17.13
C ALA A 115 6.29 -41.99 16.25
N GLU A 116 5.79 -43.13 15.79
CA GLU A 116 6.39 -43.91 14.71
C GLU A 116 5.47 -43.82 13.51
N LEU A 117 6.00 -43.35 12.37
CA LEU A 117 5.30 -43.29 11.10
C LEU A 117 5.91 -44.30 10.15
N LYS A 118 5.10 -45.23 9.64
CA LYS A 118 5.50 -46.22 8.65
C LYS A 118 4.86 -45.88 7.30
N LEU A 119 5.68 -45.60 6.29
CA LEU A 119 5.22 -45.31 4.92
C LEU A 119 4.79 -46.60 4.22
N ASP A 120 3.58 -46.63 3.65
CA ASP A 120 3.05 -47.86 3.05
C ASP A 120 3.83 -48.30 1.81
N GLU A 121 4.25 -47.33 0.98
CA GLU A 121 4.94 -47.59 -0.29
C GLU A 121 6.32 -48.22 -0.12
N THR A 122 7.03 -47.90 0.97
CA THR A 122 8.44 -48.31 1.16
C THR A 122 8.62 -49.25 2.35
N GLY A 123 7.69 -49.25 3.30
CA GLY A 123 7.87 -49.87 4.61
C GLY A 123 8.81 -49.11 5.55
N ASP A 124 9.42 -48.01 5.10
CA ASP A 124 10.34 -47.19 5.90
C ASP A 124 9.59 -46.63 7.12
N THR A 125 10.22 -46.73 8.29
CA THR A 125 9.70 -46.17 9.55
C THR A 125 10.49 -44.91 9.93
N LYS A 126 9.77 -43.85 10.31
CA LYS A 126 10.30 -42.57 10.75
C LYS A 126 9.90 -42.34 12.21
N ALA A 127 10.88 -42.01 13.05
CA ALA A 127 10.62 -41.51 14.39
C ALA A 127 10.27 -40.02 14.31
N LEU A 128 9.23 -39.61 15.03
CA LEU A 128 8.74 -38.24 15.11
C LEU A 128 8.62 -37.87 16.58
N ARG A 129 8.88 -36.60 16.89
CA ARG A 129 8.76 -36.08 18.26
C ARG A 129 8.24 -34.66 18.24
N TRP A 130 7.27 -34.36 19.08
CA TRP A 130 6.78 -33.01 19.33
C TRP A 130 6.87 -32.67 20.82
N GLU A 131 7.12 -31.41 21.12
CA GLU A 131 6.95 -30.85 22.46
C GLU A 131 5.81 -29.83 22.42
N LEU A 132 4.63 -30.31 22.81
CA LEU A 132 3.37 -29.60 22.59
C LEU A 132 3.00 -28.71 23.77
N PHE A 133 2.61 -27.49 23.44
CA PHE A 133 1.91 -26.58 24.35
C PHE A 133 0.41 -26.44 24.04
N GLY A 134 -0.05 -27.12 22.98
CA GLY A 134 -1.43 -27.20 22.51
C GLY A 134 -1.68 -28.52 21.78
N GLY A 135 -2.94 -28.79 21.42
CA GLY A 135 -3.35 -30.11 20.93
C GLY A 135 -2.99 -30.42 19.46
N SER A 136 -2.35 -29.53 18.71
CA SER A 136 -2.10 -29.71 17.27
C SER A 136 -0.63 -30.01 16.97
N ALA A 137 -0.31 -31.25 16.62
CA ALA A 137 1.01 -31.67 16.13
C ALA A 137 1.04 -31.67 14.59
N GLY A 138 1.90 -30.85 13.98
CA GLY A 138 2.04 -30.75 12.53
C GLY A 138 2.91 -31.85 11.94
N LEU A 139 2.41 -32.49 10.88
CA LEU A 139 3.08 -33.49 10.06
C LEU A 139 3.06 -33.04 8.60
N LEU A 140 4.18 -33.18 7.90
CA LEU A 140 4.30 -32.84 6.49
C LEU A 140 4.61 -34.09 5.67
N LEU A 141 3.93 -34.24 4.55
CA LEU A 141 4.17 -35.29 3.56
C LEU A 141 4.64 -34.67 2.25
N TRP A 142 5.68 -35.24 1.65
CA TRP A 142 6.11 -34.82 0.31
C TRP A 142 6.77 -35.98 -0.43
N ARG A 143 7.09 -35.73 -1.69
CA ARG A 143 8.01 -36.56 -2.46
C ARG A 143 9.28 -35.78 -2.72
N ASP A 144 10.43 -36.42 -2.51
CA ASP A 144 11.73 -35.80 -2.79
C ASP A 144 12.02 -35.74 -4.31
N GLU A 145 13.21 -35.28 -4.67
CA GLU A 145 13.62 -35.07 -6.07
C GLU A 145 13.59 -36.36 -6.91
N VAL A 146 13.75 -37.53 -6.27
CA VAL A 146 13.65 -38.85 -6.92
C VAL A 146 12.27 -39.50 -6.76
N LYS A 147 11.26 -38.70 -6.35
CA LYS A 147 9.86 -39.08 -6.13
C LYS A 147 9.64 -40.07 -4.97
N LYS A 148 10.62 -40.29 -4.10
CA LYS A 148 10.47 -41.16 -2.93
C LYS A 148 9.59 -40.45 -1.88
N PRO A 149 8.62 -41.15 -1.25
CA PRO A 149 7.78 -40.57 -0.22
C PRO A 149 8.59 -40.21 1.02
N GLN A 150 8.30 -39.05 1.60
CA GLN A 150 8.94 -38.54 2.80
C GLN A 150 7.88 -37.99 3.76
N ALA A 151 8.19 -38.06 5.06
CA ALA A 151 7.39 -37.49 6.12
C ALA A 151 8.28 -36.93 7.23
N ALA A 152 7.88 -35.82 7.83
CA ALA A 152 8.59 -35.19 8.95
C ALA A 152 7.64 -34.29 9.76
N THR A 153 8.05 -33.95 10.98
CA THR A 153 7.40 -32.87 11.76
C THR A 153 7.59 -31.53 11.03
N MET A 154 6.75 -30.54 11.33
CA MET A 154 6.96 -29.18 10.81
C MET A 154 8.33 -28.62 11.25
N ALA A 155 8.73 -28.84 12.50
CA ALA A 155 10.02 -28.38 13.02
C ALA A 155 11.22 -28.97 12.26
N ASP A 156 11.19 -30.28 11.96
CA ASP A 156 12.27 -30.95 11.21
C ASP A 156 12.31 -30.49 9.75
N TYR A 157 11.16 -30.36 9.10
CA TYR A 157 11.10 -29.89 7.72
C TYR A 157 11.57 -28.44 7.59
N ASN A 158 11.23 -27.60 8.57
CA ASN A 158 11.57 -26.17 8.58
C ASN A 158 13.04 -25.87 8.82
N GLN A 159 13.86 -26.87 9.20
CA GLN A 159 15.32 -26.70 9.33
C GLN A 159 15.97 -26.11 8.07
N ARG A 160 15.36 -26.34 6.89
CA ARG A 160 15.81 -25.72 5.63
C ARG A 160 15.80 -24.19 5.66
N TYR A 161 14.81 -23.57 6.29
CA TYR A 161 14.71 -22.11 6.42
C TYR A 161 15.73 -21.58 7.43
N TRP A 162 15.89 -22.30 8.54
CA TRP A 162 16.76 -21.91 9.65
C TRP A 162 18.24 -21.97 9.30
N LYS A 163 18.64 -22.92 8.46
CA LYS A 163 20.03 -23.01 7.96
C LYS A 163 20.47 -21.74 7.25
N VAL A 164 19.59 -21.12 6.46
CA VAL A 164 19.92 -19.88 5.75
C VAL A 164 19.98 -18.69 6.72
N LEU A 165 18.97 -18.58 7.59
CA LEU A 165 18.91 -17.54 8.62
C LEU A 165 20.05 -17.59 9.64
N ALA A 166 20.58 -18.78 9.94
CA ALA A 166 21.66 -18.94 10.93
C ALA A 166 22.94 -18.20 10.54
N SER A 167 23.13 -17.85 9.26
CA SER A 167 24.24 -17.03 8.79
C SER A 167 24.00 -15.51 8.91
N VAL A 168 22.78 -15.09 9.26
CA VAL A 168 22.36 -13.70 9.36
C VAL A 168 22.32 -13.28 10.83
N GLN A 169 23.23 -12.39 11.22
CA GLN A 169 23.31 -11.90 12.59
C GLN A 169 23.56 -10.39 12.62
N VAL A 170 22.67 -9.68 13.30
CA VAL A 170 22.90 -8.28 13.70
C VAL A 170 23.43 -8.28 15.14
N PRO A 171 24.65 -7.76 15.38
CA PRO A 171 25.19 -7.60 16.74
C PRO A 171 24.22 -6.82 17.62
N GLU A 172 24.05 -7.23 18.87
CA GLU A 172 23.06 -6.62 19.79
C GLU A 172 23.23 -5.10 19.92
N ALA A 173 24.47 -4.62 19.98
CA ALA A 173 24.80 -3.20 20.05
C ALA A 173 24.37 -2.40 18.80
N GLN A 174 24.18 -3.07 17.65
CA GLN A 174 23.77 -2.47 16.38
C GLN A 174 22.30 -2.73 16.06
N ARG A 175 21.54 -3.43 16.92
CA ARG A 175 20.12 -3.66 16.69
C ARG A 175 19.32 -2.37 16.95
N PRO A 176 18.34 -2.03 16.10
CA PRO A 176 17.40 -0.94 16.37
C PRO A 176 16.62 -1.19 17.66
N LYS A 177 16.60 -0.19 18.54
CA LYS A 177 15.95 -0.24 19.86
C LYS A 177 14.63 0.52 19.84
N HIS A 178 14.59 1.67 19.18
CA HIS A 178 13.44 2.56 19.11
C HIS A 178 12.53 2.24 17.92
N PHE A 179 13.09 2.05 16.73
CA PHE A 179 12.30 1.74 15.54
C PHE A 179 11.60 0.38 15.70
N PRO A 180 10.26 0.31 15.57
CA PRO A 180 9.56 -0.94 15.34
C PRO A 180 9.93 -1.48 13.94
N ILE A 181 10.71 -2.55 13.94
CA ILE A 181 11.04 -3.34 12.76
C ILE A 181 10.34 -4.68 12.95
N VAL A 182 9.19 -4.81 12.28
CA VAL A 182 8.19 -5.82 12.59
C VAL A 182 8.20 -6.93 11.55
N GLU A 183 8.23 -8.18 12.02
CA GLU A 183 7.89 -9.35 11.21
C GLU A 183 6.71 -10.09 11.83
N ARG A 184 5.84 -10.68 11.01
CA ARG A 184 4.85 -11.66 11.45
C ARG A 184 5.40 -13.06 11.22
N PHE A 185 5.55 -13.81 12.31
CA PHE A 185 6.00 -15.20 12.22
C PHE A 185 4.82 -16.19 12.16
N ILE A 186 4.83 -17.08 11.16
CA ILE A 186 3.82 -18.13 10.99
C ILE A 186 4.40 -19.51 11.37
N GLY A 187 4.07 -20.01 12.57
CA GLY A 187 4.52 -21.32 13.07
C GLY A 187 3.74 -22.53 12.53
N GLY A 188 2.40 -22.47 12.53
CA GLY A 188 1.51 -23.44 11.86
C GLY A 188 0.97 -24.61 12.70
N ASP A 189 1.62 -24.93 13.81
CA ASP A 189 1.22 -25.96 14.78
C ASP A 189 1.57 -25.55 16.23
N ASP A 190 1.37 -26.47 17.19
CA ASP A 190 1.61 -26.24 18.62
C ASP A 190 2.93 -26.84 19.12
N ASP A 191 3.91 -27.07 18.23
CA ASP A 191 5.21 -27.61 18.58
C ASP A 191 6.20 -26.52 18.99
N ARG A 192 6.73 -26.60 20.22
CA ARG A 192 7.64 -25.61 20.79
C ARG A 192 8.88 -25.40 19.94
N ALA A 193 9.42 -26.45 19.32
CA ALA A 193 10.70 -26.40 18.61
C ALA A 193 10.65 -25.44 17.40
N ALA A 194 9.60 -25.52 16.58
CA ALA A 194 9.43 -24.64 15.43
C ALA A 194 9.24 -23.17 15.84
N TRP A 195 8.46 -22.93 16.90
CA TRP A 195 8.24 -21.58 17.43
C TRP A 195 9.51 -20.96 17.99
N GLN A 196 10.24 -21.70 18.82
CA GLN A 196 11.47 -21.22 19.45
C GLN A 196 12.52 -20.85 18.40
N GLN A 197 12.76 -21.74 17.43
CA GLN A 197 13.76 -21.50 16.39
C GLN A 197 13.39 -20.30 15.51
N GLY A 198 12.14 -20.19 15.06
CA GLY A 198 11.71 -19.04 14.26
C GLY A 198 11.86 -17.72 14.99
N ILE A 199 11.42 -17.64 16.25
CA ILE A 199 11.52 -16.44 17.07
C ILE A 199 12.99 -16.07 17.32
N GLU A 200 13.83 -17.03 17.71
CA GLU A 200 15.26 -16.78 17.97
C GLU A 200 15.99 -16.28 16.72
N GLN A 201 15.76 -16.90 15.56
CA GLN A 201 16.43 -16.53 14.32
C GLN A 201 16.01 -15.15 13.81
N LEU A 202 14.71 -14.83 13.88
CA LEU A 202 14.24 -13.48 13.56
C LEU A 202 14.85 -12.46 14.54
N CYS A 203 14.85 -12.71 15.86
CA CYS A 203 15.50 -11.80 16.79
C CYS A 203 17.00 -11.59 16.48
N ARG A 204 17.72 -12.64 16.05
CA ARG A 204 19.13 -12.54 15.62
C ARG A 204 19.31 -11.71 14.35
N ALA A 205 18.36 -11.75 13.42
CA ALA A 205 18.34 -10.95 12.20
C ALA A 205 18.01 -9.45 12.42
N GLY A 206 17.80 -9.02 13.68
CA GLY A 206 17.64 -7.61 14.04
C GLY A 206 16.21 -7.08 13.99
N PHE A 207 15.20 -7.97 13.90
CA PHE A 207 13.82 -7.56 14.08
C PHE A 207 13.59 -7.16 15.54
N SER A 208 12.96 -6.00 15.74
CA SER A 208 12.79 -5.37 17.06
C SER A 208 11.37 -5.56 17.61
N VAL A 209 10.50 -6.21 16.84
CA VAL A 209 9.13 -6.63 17.16
C VAL A 209 8.81 -7.89 16.35
N ILE A 210 8.25 -8.92 16.99
CA ILE A 210 7.70 -10.08 16.29
C ILE A 210 6.20 -10.14 16.56
N MET A 211 5.39 -10.04 15.52
CA MET A 211 3.94 -10.23 15.59
C MET A 211 3.66 -11.72 15.82
N LEU A 212 3.16 -12.02 17.03
CA LEU A 212 2.89 -13.35 17.56
C LEU A 212 1.46 -13.42 18.10
N PRO A 213 0.80 -14.60 18.05
CA PRO A 213 -0.53 -14.76 18.64
C PRO A 213 -0.51 -14.56 20.17
N PRO A 214 -1.66 -14.21 20.79
CA PRO A 214 -1.78 -14.05 22.24
C PRO A 214 -1.76 -15.41 22.95
N SER A 215 -0.57 -16.00 23.05
CA SER A 215 -0.32 -17.31 23.67
C SER A 215 0.80 -17.19 24.70
N ARG A 216 0.54 -17.62 25.95
CA ARG A 216 1.52 -17.57 27.04
C ARG A 216 2.78 -18.40 26.77
N PRO A 217 2.70 -19.65 26.28
CA PRO A 217 3.89 -20.40 25.88
C PRO A 217 4.75 -19.69 24.83
N ILE A 218 4.11 -19.04 23.84
CA ILE A 218 4.82 -18.29 22.79
C ILE A 218 5.41 -16.97 23.35
N ARG A 219 4.70 -16.30 24.25
CA ARG A 219 5.21 -15.14 25.00
C ARG A 219 6.47 -15.49 25.78
N ASP A 220 6.49 -16.62 26.48
CA ASP A 220 7.65 -17.06 27.24
C ASP A 220 8.85 -17.33 26.33
N LEU A 221 8.63 -17.85 25.11
CA LEU A 221 9.70 -18.00 24.10
C LEU A 221 10.25 -16.65 23.62
N LEU A 222 9.38 -15.66 23.40
CA LEU A 222 9.81 -14.31 23.04
C LEU A 222 10.68 -13.69 24.15
N LEU A 223 10.26 -13.80 25.41
CA LEU A 223 10.99 -13.26 26.55
C LEU A 223 12.39 -13.87 26.72
N LYS A 224 12.57 -15.15 26.36
CA LYS A 224 13.88 -15.82 26.38
C LYS A 224 14.89 -15.21 25.41
N THR A 225 14.45 -14.51 24.36
CA THR A 225 15.37 -13.81 23.43
C THR A 225 15.78 -12.43 23.92
N GLY A 226 15.22 -11.97 25.06
CA GLY A 226 15.34 -10.60 25.55
C GLY A 226 14.38 -9.60 24.89
N LEU A 227 13.62 -10.04 23.87
CA LEU A 227 12.63 -9.20 23.22
C LEU A 227 11.30 -9.23 23.99
N ARG A 228 10.58 -8.10 23.95
CA ARG A 228 9.28 -7.96 24.64
C ARG A 228 8.15 -7.52 23.74
N ARG A 229 8.46 -6.81 22.65
CA ARG A 229 7.45 -6.15 21.82
C ARG A 229 6.81 -7.12 20.84
N THR A 230 5.49 -7.07 20.74
CA THR A 230 4.68 -7.75 19.72
C THR A 230 3.92 -6.72 18.89
N ALA A 231 3.27 -7.20 17.84
CA ALA A 231 2.32 -6.44 17.05
C ALA A 231 1.11 -7.35 16.74
N TRP A 232 0.01 -6.74 16.31
CA TRP A 232 -1.15 -7.51 15.86
C TRP A 232 -1.86 -6.83 14.68
N ALA A 233 -2.80 -7.56 14.08
CA ALA A 233 -3.62 -7.08 12.99
C ALA A 233 -5.01 -7.69 13.06
N VAL A 234 -6.02 -6.90 12.73
CA VAL A 234 -7.36 -7.38 12.37
C VAL A 234 -7.65 -6.98 10.93
N TYR A 235 -8.46 -7.78 10.25
CA TYR A 235 -8.89 -7.47 8.89
C TYR A 235 -10.06 -6.47 8.88
N ASN A 236 -11.06 -6.74 9.74
CA ASN A 236 -12.29 -5.96 9.83
C ASN A 236 -12.49 -5.48 11.28
N PRO A 237 -12.30 -4.18 11.57
CA PRO A 237 -12.77 -3.61 12.83
C PRO A 237 -14.32 -3.56 12.84
N PRO A 238 -14.97 -3.23 13.97
CA PRO A 238 -16.43 -3.13 14.02
C PRO A 238 -16.98 -2.23 12.92
N GLY A 239 -17.90 -2.76 12.09
CA GLY A 239 -18.46 -2.04 10.94
C GLY A 239 -17.55 -1.93 9.70
N TYR A 240 -16.34 -2.53 9.75
CA TYR A 240 -15.31 -2.43 8.72
C TYR A 240 -14.91 -0.98 8.43
N ALA A 241 -15.58 -0.32 7.49
CA ALA A 241 -15.33 1.07 7.12
C ALA A 241 -16.35 2.07 7.70
N PHE A 242 -17.54 1.61 8.13
CA PHE A 242 -18.63 2.50 8.53
C PHE A 242 -19.40 1.96 9.75
N ASP A 243 -19.94 2.87 10.57
CA ASP A 243 -20.84 2.56 11.69
C ASP A 243 -22.33 2.51 11.26
N TYR A 244 -22.61 2.04 10.03
CA TYR A 244 -23.98 1.98 9.51
C TYR A 244 -24.79 0.80 10.04
N ASP A 245 -24.13 -0.22 10.59
CA ASP A 245 -24.79 -1.30 11.32
C ASP A 245 -25.21 -0.77 12.71
N PRO A 246 -26.51 -0.85 13.09
CA PRO A 246 -26.98 -0.37 14.40
C PRO A 246 -26.30 -1.01 15.61
N SER A 247 -25.70 -2.20 15.45
CA SER A 247 -24.92 -2.85 16.51
C SER A 247 -23.55 -2.19 16.75
N VAL A 248 -23.05 -1.42 15.76
CA VAL A 248 -21.76 -0.70 15.85
C VAL A 248 -21.99 0.62 16.59
N THR A 249 -22.03 0.52 17.91
CA THR A 249 -22.13 1.68 18.81
C THR A 249 -20.74 2.06 19.36
N PRO A 250 -20.56 3.29 19.89
CA PRO A 250 -19.33 3.65 20.58
C PRO A 250 -18.94 2.68 21.71
N ALA A 251 -19.92 2.12 22.41
CA ALA A 251 -19.69 1.11 23.45
C ALA A 251 -19.19 -0.21 22.85
N ALA A 252 -19.79 -0.68 21.74
CA ALA A 252 -19.34 -1.89 21.05
C ALA A 252 -17.91 -1.75 20.47
N ILE A 253 -17.56 -0.57 19.96
CA ILE A 253 -16.19 -0.28 19.50
C ILE A 253 -15.21 -0.35 20.68
N GLN A 254 -15.58 0.19 21.85
CA GLN A 254 -14.75 0.09 23.05
C GLN A 254 -14.63 -1.36 23.54
N GLU A 255 -15.72 -2.11 23.61
CA GLU A 255 -15.72 -3.52 24.03
C GLU A 255 -14.84 -4.37 23.11
N TRP A 256 -14.92 -4.13 21.79
CA TRP A 256 -14.02 -4.78 20.83
C TRP A 256 -12.55 -4.48 21.15
N ALA A 257 -12.18 -3.21 21.33
CA ALA A 257 -10.80 -2.83 21.63
C ALA A 257 -10.32 -3.44 22.96
N ASP A 258 -11.17 -3.44 23.99
CA ASP A 258 -10.87 -4.04 25.29
C ASP A 258 -10.69 -5.56 25.18
N LYS A 259 -11.46 -6.23 24.32
CA LYS A 259 -11.31 -7.67 24.04
C LYS A 259 -10.00 -7.99 23.32
N GLU A 260 -9.62 -7.19 22.33
CA GLU A 260 -8.33 -7.34 21.63
C GLU A 260 -7.17 -7.19 22.63
N ALA A 261 -7.21 -6.16 23.48
CA ALA A 261 -6.20 -5.97 24.53
C ALA A 261 -6.19 -7.11 25.54
N LYS A 262 -7.36 -7.51 26.04
CA LYS A 262 -7.49 -8.55 27.07
C LYS A 262 -6.82 -9.87 26.65
N ALA A 263 -6.96 -10.29 25.40
CA ALA A 263 -6.31 -11.52 24.93
C ALA A 263 -4.79 -11.49 25.14
N TYR A 264 -4.14 -10.35 24.87
CA TYR A 264 -2.71 -10.17 25.08
C TYR A 264 -2.33 -10.02 26.56
N LEU A 265 -3.13 -9.30 27.34
CA LEU A 265 -2.92 -9.17 28.78
C LEU A 265 -2.98 -10.54 29.48
N ASP A 266 -3.98 -11.37 29.13
CA ASP A 266 -4.13 -12.72 29.65
C ASP A 266 -2.97 -13.64 29.25
N ALA A 267 -2.35 -13.38 28.09
CA ALA A 267 -1.15 -14.08 27.62
C ALA A 267 0.17 -13.58 28.27
N GLY A 268 0.12 -12.56 29.14
CA GLY A 268 1.28 -12.04 29.87
C GLY A 268 2.03 -10.90 29.19
N TYR A 269 1.40 -10.21 28.25
CA TYR A 269 1.92 -8.96 27.68
C TYR A 269 1.51 -7.76 28.55
N ALA A 270 2.37 -6.75 28.64
CA ALA A 270 1.97 -5.42 29.09
C ALA A 270 1.27 -4.67 27.94
N ARG A 271 0.52 -3.61 28.26
CA ARG A 271 -0.16 -2.77 27.25
C ARG A 271 0.85 -2.18 26.26
N GLU A 272 1.98 -1.72 26.77
CA GLU A 272 3.08 -1.08 26.05
C GLU A 272 3.92 -2.08 25.23
N ASP A 273 3.77 -3.39 25.47
CA ASP A 273 4.43 -4.40 24.64
C ASP A 273 3.77 -4.48 23.25
N MET A 274 2.55 -3.96 23.07
CA MET A 274 1.93 -3.78 21.75
C MET A 274 2.57 -2.59 21.02
N ALA A 275 3.49 -2.89 20.11
CA ALA A 275 4.26 -1.88 19.39
C ALA A 275 3.55 -1.32 18.15
N ILE A 276 2.78 -2.15 17.45
CA ILE A 276 1.95 -1.74 16.31
C ILE A 276 0.65 -2.56 16.30
N PHE A 277 -0.48 -1.90 16.05
CA PHE A 277 -1.75 -2.55 15.78
C PHE A 277 -2.28 -2.16 14.39
N ALA A 278 -2.44 -3.13 13.49
CA ALA A 278 -3.06 -2.90 12.19
C ALA A 278 -4.58 -3.10 12.29
N MET A 279 -5.32 -2.00 12.20
CA MET A 279 -6.76 -1.95 12.46
C MET A 279 -7.60 -2.42 11.28
N SER A 280 -7.10 -2.30 10.06
CA SER A 280 -7.77 -2.80 8.85
C SER A 280 -6.73 -2.98 7.75
N ASP A 281 -7.00 -3.95 6.88
CA ASP A 281 -6.20 -4.19 5.68
C ASP A 281 -6.98 -3.75 4.44
N GLU A 282 -6.38 -2.84 3.66
CA GLU A 282 -6.88 -2.35 2.38
C GLU A 282 -8.37 -1.94 2.37
N PRO A 283 -8.86 -1.11 3.31
CA PRO A 283 -10.27 -0.76 3.36
C PRO A 283 -10.70 0.01 2.12
N GLY A 284 -11.68 -0.53 1.42
CA GLY A 284 -12.35 0.10 0.28
C GLY A 284 -13.81 -0.29 0.22
N TRP A 285 -14.61 0.52 -0.45
CA TRP A 285 -16.06 0.28 -0.55
C TRP A 285 -16.55 0.50 -1.98
N TYR A 286 -17.70 -0.07 -2.31
CA TYR A 286 -18.15 -0.17 -3.68
C TYR A 286 -19.48 0.55 -3.92
N TYR A 287 -19.54 1.29 -5.01
CA TYR A 287 -20.75 1.94 -5.50
C TYR A 287 -21.36 1.10 -6.64
N PRO A 288 -22.70 1.07 -6.78
CA PRO A 288 -23.70 1.76 -5.97
C PRO A 288 -24.06 1.08 -4.63
N ALA A 289 -23.49 -0.10 -4.31
CA ALA A 289 -23.87 -0.89 -3.15
C ALA A 289 -23.90 -0.11 -1.81
N MET A 290 -23.01 0.87 -1.62
CA MET A 290 -22.94 1.70 -0.42
C MET A 290 -24.06 2.75 -0.27
N PHE A 291 -24.80 3.09 -1.32
CA PHE A 291 -25.87 4.08 -1.22
C PHE A 291 -27.02 3.62 -0.34
N ARG A 292 -27.38 2.33 -0.44
CA ARG A 292 -28.49 1.77 0.32
C ARG A 292 -28.24 1.77 1.84
N PRO A 293 -27.11 1.23 2.35
CA PRO A 293 -26.79 1.30 3.78
C PRO A 293 -26.87 2.73 4.34
N LEU A 294 -26.31 3.71 3.63
CA LEU A 294 -26.40 5.12 4.02
C LEU A 294 -27.85 5.64 4.04
N ALA A 295 -28.61 5.41 2.97
CA ALA A 295 -29.98 5.92 2.85
C ALA A 295 -30.95 5.26 3.84
N SER A 296 -30.71 3.99 4.21
CA SER A 296 -31.58 3.25 5.13
C SER A 296 -31.29 3.47 6.61
N ASN A 297 -30.17 4.10 6.96
CA ASN A 297 -29.80 4.38 8.35
C ASN A 297 -30.10 5.85 8.69
N PRO A 298 -31.10 6.15 9.55
CA PRO A 298 -31.48 7.53 9.85
C PRO A 298 -30.36 8.37 10.46
N ALA A 299 -29.50 7.79 11.31
CA ALA A 299 -28.39 8.50 11.92
C ALA A 299 -27.29 8.82 10.89
N ALA A 300 -26.96 7.87 10.02
CA ALA A 300 -26.00 8.08 8.95
C ALA A 300 -26.50 9.10 7.92
N LEU A 301 -27.78 9.03 7.54
CA LEU A 301 -28.38 9.98 6.61
C LEU A 301 -28.48 11.39 7.19
N ALA A 302 -28.78 11.51 8.49
CA ALA A 302 -28.71 12.78 9.21
C ALA A 302 -27.28 13.35 9.22
N ARG A 303 -26.26 12.52 9.45
CA ARG A 303 -24.85 12.95 9.32
C ARG A 303 -24.50 13.39 7.92
N PHE A 304 -24.97 12.69 6.88
CA PHE A 304 -24.75 13.12 5.49
C PHE A 304 -25.33 14.50 5.23
N ARG A 305 -26.59 14.74 5.62
CA ARG A 305 -27.25 16.05 5.46
C ARG A 305 -26.54 17.15 6.25
N GLY A 306 -26.15 16.86 7.51
CA GLY A 306 -25.36 17.79 8.33
C GLY A 306 -23.96 18.05 7.75
N TYR A 307 -23.33 17.07 7.11
CA TYR A 307 -22.08 17.25 6.40
C TYR A 307 -22.25 18.22 5.22
N LEU A 308 -23.30 18.06 4.40
CA LEU A 308 -23.62 18.98 3.31
C LEU A 308 -23.86 20.42 3.81
N GLU A 309 -24.60 20.57 4.90
CA GLU A 309 -24.83 21.86 5.55
C GLU A 309 -23.51 22.48 6.04
N ALA A 310 -22.62 21.69 6.62
CA ALA A 310 -21.29 22.14 7.05
C ALA A 310 -20.39 22.58 5.87
N GLN A 311 -20.67 22.11 4.65
CA GLN A 311 -20.03 22.61 3.41
C GLN A 311 -20.69 23.89 2.88
N GLY A 312 -21.63 24.49 3.61
CA GLY A 312 -22.33 25.72 3.24
C GLY A 312 -23.45 25.51 2.20
N LEU A 313 -23.91 24.28 2.00
CA LEU A 313 -25.00 23.99 1.05
C LEU A 313 -26.36 24.10 1.72
N ARG A 314 -27.37 24.51 0.94
CA ARG A 314 -28.78 24.41 1.28
C ARG A 314 -29.46 23.35 0.41
N PRO A 315 -30.64 22.83 0.78
CA PRO A 315 -31.36 21.83 -0.03
C PRO A 315 -31.51 22.23 -1.50
N ARG A 316 -31.85 23.49 -1.77
CA ARG A 316 -32.00 24.00 -3.14
C ARG A 316 -30.72 23.96 -3.97
N ASP A 317 -29.54 24.06 -3.34
CA ASP A 317 -28.25 24.04 -4.03
C ASP A 317 -27.91 22.63 -4.55
N VAL A 318 -28.59 21.61 -4.03
CA VAL A 318 -28.53 20.19 -4.45
C VAL A 318 -29.84 19.69 -5.06
N GLY A 319 -30.74 20.59 -5.45
CA GLY A 319 -31.96 20.26 -6.20
C GLY A 319 -33.14 19.77 -5.36
N ALA A 320 -33.09 19.91 -4.03
CA ALA A 320 -34.14 19.49 -3.11
C ALA A 320 -34.91 20.68 -2.51
N LYS A 321 -36.17 20.48 -2.11
CA LYS A 321 -36.99 21.49 -1.43
C LYS A 321 -36.68 21.54 0.07
N GLY A 322 -36.37 20.40 0.66
CA GLY A 322 -36.04 20.22 2.06
C GLY A 322 -34.93 19.19 2.25
N TRP A 323 -34.29 19.18 3.44
CA TRP A 323 -33.23 18.22 3.75
C TRP A 323 -33.73 16.78 3.74
N ASP A 324 -35.00 16.56 4.07
CA ASP A 324 -35.69 15.27 4.04
C ASP A 324 -35.74 14.61 2.65
N GLU A 325 -35.65 15.41 1.57
CA GLU A 325 -35.56 14.96 0.19
C GLU A 325 -34.12 14.69 -0.28
N VAL A 326 -33.10 14.96 0.53
CA VAL A 326 -31.69 14.80 0.13
C VAL A 326 -31.18 13.40 0.44
N PHE A 327 -30.73 12.70 -0.60
CA PHE A 327 -30.19 11.33 -0.58
C PHE A 327 -28.86 11.25 -1.34
N PRO A 328 -28.01 10.23 -1.09
CA PRO A 328 -26.79 10.05 -1.86
C PRO A 328 -27.10 9.84 -3.35
N LEU A 329 -26.27 10.43 -4.21
CA LEU A 329 -26.45 10.43 -5.66
C LEU A 329 -25.25 9.80 -6.37
N GLY A 330 -25.55 8.94 -7.35
CA GLY A 330 -24.57 8.23 -8.18
C GLY A 330 -24.15 8.98 -9.44
N ARG A 331 -23.08 8.48 -10.06
CA ARG A 331 -22.49 8.99 -11.30
C ARG A 331 -23.48 9.01 -12.47
N SER A 332 -24.45 8.11 -12.53
CA SER A 332 -25.44 7.93 -13.59
C SER A 332 -26.33 9.17 -13.85
N LEU A 333 -26.39 10.09 -12.87
CA LEU A 333 -27.18 11.32 -12.95
C LEU A 333 -26.35 12.57 -13.27
N VAL A 334 -25.03 12.44 -13.49
CA VAL A 334 -24.09 13.52 -13.85
C VAL A 334 -23.28 13.37 -15.16
N PRO A 335 -23.37 12.30 -16.00
CA PRO A 335 -22.67 12.33 -17.29
C PRO A 335 -23.43 13.26 -18.25
N PRO A 336 -22.76 13.88 -19.23
CA PRO A 336 -23.47 14.54 -20.33
C PRO A 336 -24.34 13.54 -21.10
N ASP A 337 -25.45 14.04 -21.68
CA ASP A 337 -26.25 13.30 -22.67
C ASP A 337 -25.39 13.07 -23.92
N LEU A 338 -24.49 12.08 -23.85
CA LEU A 338 -23.68 11.67 -24.96
C LEU A 338 -24.54 10.74 -25.80
N ALA A 339 -24.86 11.18 -27.02
CA ALA A 339 -25.23 10.25 -28.07
C ALA A 339 -24.12 9.19 -28.11
N PRO A 340 -24.44 7.89 -28.02
CA PRO A 340 -23.42 6.85 -28.07
C PRO A 340 -22.58 7.08 -29.34
N PRO A 341 -21.25 7.05 -29.26
CA PRO A 341 -20.43 7.14 -30.45
C PRO A 341 -20.88 6.02 -31.42
N PRO A 342 -20.94 6.27 -32.74
CA PRO A 342 -21.30 5.23 -33.69
C PRO A 342 -20.42 4.02 -33.41
N PRO A 343 -21.00 2.81 -33.34
CA PRO A 343 -20.25 1.62 -32.95
C PRO A 343 -19.03 1.52 -33.86
N ARG A 344 -17.83 1.66 -33.27
CA ARG A 344 -16.62 1.25 -33.97
C ARG A 344 -16.80 -0.24 -34.24
N LYS A 345 -16.88 -0.60 -35.52
CA LYS A 345 -16.80 -2.00 -35.97
C LYS A 345 -15.48 -2.57 -35.47
N VAL A 346 -15.52 -3.17 -34.29
CA VAL A 346 -14.63 -4.26 -33.95
C VAL A 346 -15.27 -5.46 -34.60
N GLU A 347 -14.68 -5.96 -35.69
CA GLU A 347 -15.08 -7.23 -36.28
C GLU A 347 -14.92 -8.32 -35.22
N ARG A 348 -16.03 -8.67 -34.56
CA ARG A 348 -16.14 -9.88 -33.76
C ARG A 348 -16.51 -11.02 -34.72
N PRO A 349 -15.81 -12.15 -34.72
CA PRO A 349 -16.28 -13.33 -35.43
C PRO A 349 -17.61 -13.79 -34.82
N GLU A 350 -18.56 -14.17 -35.66
CA GLU A 350 -19.87 -14.65 -35.22
C GLU A 350 -19.75 -15.90 -34.32
N PRO A 351 -20.64 -16.04 -33.32
CA PRO A 351 -20.74 -17.25 -32.51
C PRO A 351 -21.30 -18.39 -33.36
N ARG A 352 -20.59 -19.53 -33.40
CA ARG A 352 -21.19 -20.78 -33.85
C ARG A 352 -22.23 -21.23 -32.83
N ALA A 353 -23.43 -21.52 -33.30
CA ALA A 353 -24.48 -22.19 -32.55
C ALA A 353 -23.97 -23.54 -32.02
N LEU A 354 -24.26 -23.84 -30.76
CA LEU A 354 -24.22 -25.18 -30.21
C LEU A 354 -25.66 -25.66 -30.14
N ASP A 355 -25.98 -26.65 -30.97
CA ASP A 355 -27.25 -27.37 -30.95
C ASP A 355 -27.34 -28.17 -29.64
N GLY A 356 -28.43 -27.99 -28.88
CA GLY A 356 -28.75 -28.77 -27.69
C GLY A 356 -29.88 -28.14 -26.89
N GLU A 357 -31.02 -28.82 -26.80
CA GLU A 357 -32.23 -28.37 -26.11
C GLU A 357 -31.99 -28.09 -24.60
N ALA A 358 -32.54 -26.97 -24.13
CA ALA A 358 -32.54 -26.58 -22.72
C ALA A 358 -33.64 -27.33 -21.94
N PRO A 359 -33.37 -27.81 -20.71
CA PRO A 359 -34.41 -28.41 -19.87
C PRO A 359 -35.39 -27.38 -19.30
N ASP A 360 -36.64 -27.82 -19.12
CA ASP A 360 -37.82 -27.04 -18.71
C ASP A 360 -37.69 -26.39 -17.33
N ALA A 361 -37.81 -25.07 -17.31
CA ALA A 361 -37.73 -24.19 -16.14
C ALA A 361 -38.76 -24.49 -15.05
N LYS A 362 -39.87 -25.19 -15.35
CA LYS A 362 -40.89 -25.54 -14.34
C LYS A 362 -40.47 -26.62 -13.36
N THR A 363 -39.42 -27.38 -13.67
CA THR A 363 -38.94 -28.47 -12.80
C THR A 363 -37.97 -27.97 -11.72
N LEU A 364 -37.31 -26.83 -11.95
CA LEU A 364 -36.31 -26.25 -11.03
C LEU A 364 -36.95 -25.40 -9.92
N GLU A 365 -38.16 -24.90 -10.13
CA GLU A 365 -38.91 -24.08 -9.14
C GLU A 365 -39.55 -24.91 -8.01
N ALA A 366 -39.68 -26.24 -8.17
CA ALA A 366 -40.32 -27.09 -7.16
C ALA A 366 -39.36 -27.63 -6.07
N GLU A 367 -38.04 -27.68 -6.32
CA GLU A 367 -37.09 -28.32 -5.39
C GLU A 367 -36.45 -27.36 -4.36
N LEU A 368 -36.61 -26.05 -4.52
CA LEU A 368 -35.95 -25.04 -3.66
C LEU A 368 -36.87 -24.43 -2.59
N ALA A 369 -38.10 -24.93 -2.45
CA ALA A 369 -39.05 -24.46 -1.44
C ALA A 369 -38.96 -25.29 -0.14
N GLY A 370 -38.23 -24.79 0.87
CA GLY A 370 -38.22 -25.41 2.20
C GLY A 370 -37.46 -24.62 3.27
N ALA A 371 -38.10 -23.59 3.84
CA ALA A 371 -37.58 -22.79 4.95
C ALA A 371 -37.91 -23.38 6.34
N PRO A 372 -37.20 -22.95 7.41
CA PRO A 372 -37.81 -22.74 8.73
C PRO A 372 -37.80 -21.27 9.17
N LYS A 373 -38.87 -20.86 9.87
CA LYS A 373 -39.21 -19.49 10.30
C LYS A 373 -38.49 -19.06 11.59
N GLN A 374 -38.10 -17.78 11.66
CA GLN A 374 -37.91 -17.00 12.90
C GLN A 374 -38.26 -15.50 12.65
N PRO A 375 -38.40 -14.67 13.70
CA PRO A 375 -39.61 -13.89 13.99
C PRO A 375 -39.69 -12.52 13.30
N ALA A 376 -40.84 -11.86 13.47
CA ALA A 376 -41.30 -10.68 12.73
C ALA A 376 -40.25 -9.56 12.60
N LYS A 377 -39.95 -9.19 11.34
CA LYS A 377 -39.15 -8.03 10.99
C LYS A 377 -39.92 -6.73 11.24
N PRO A 378 -39.27 -5.67 11.73
CA PRO A 378 -39.83 -4.31 11.69
C PRO A 378 -40.10 -3.91 10.25
N ALA A 379 -41.07 -3.00 10.06
CA ALA A 379 -41.60 -2.60 8.75
C ALA A 379 -40.48 -2.34 7.72
N LYS A 380 -40.60 -2.96 6.54
CA LYS A 380 -39.70 -2.73 5.40
C LYS A 380 -39.68 -1.23 5.07
N PRO A 381 -38.49 -0.60 4.96
CA PRO A 381 -38.35 0.64 4.21
C PRO A 381 -38.82 0.38 2.76
N PRO A 382 -39.36 1.40 2.06
CA PRO A 382 -39.96 1.23 0.74
C PRO A 382 -39.04 0.44 -0.20
N GLU A 383 -39.61 -0.57 -0.86
CA GLU A 383 -38.96 -1.25 -1.97
C GLU A 383 -38.90 -0.27 -3.12
N ASP A 384 -37.67 0.13 -3.44
CA ASP A 384 -37.31 1.14 -4.43
C ASP A 384 -37.70 2.57 -4.01
N PRO A 385 -36.74 3.45 -3.63
CA PRO A 385 -36.99 4.86 -3.80
C PRO A 385 -37.14 5.05 -5.30
N THR A 386 -38.38 5.11 -5.78
CA THR A 386 -38.67 5.58 -7.13
C THR A 386 -38.20 7.03 -7.19
N PHE A 387 -36.92 7.20 -7.51
CA PHE A 387 -36.34 8.47 -7.91
C PHE A 387 -37.19 8.92 -9.11
N PRO A 388 -37.96 10.02 -9.03
CA PRO A 388 -38.44 10.61 -10.28
C PRO A 388 -37.19 10.91 -11.13
N PRO A 389 -37.23 10.71 -12.47
CA PRO A 389 -36.07 11.03 -13.30
C PRO A 389 -35.86 12.54 -13.23
N ALA A 390 -35.03 12.99 -12.30
CA ALA A 390 -34.56 14.36 -12.26
C ALA A 390 -33.88 14.65 -13.59
N ALA A 391 -33.98 15.89 -14.06
CA ALA A 391 -33.14 16.36 -15.15
C ALA A 391 -31.69 15.92 -14.90
N ARG A 392 -31.13 15.18 -15.85
CA ARG A 392 -29.75 14.66 -15.73
C ARG A 392 -28.77 15.81 -15.91
N ASN A 393 -27.59 15.65 -15.31
CA ASN A 393 -26.45 16.56 -15.49
C ASN A 393 -26.75 18.03 -15.15
N THR A 394 -27.65 18.29 -14.19
CA THR A 394 -27.89 19.64 -13.68
C THR A 394 -26.74 20.07 -12.75
N PRO A 395 -26.51 21.38 -12.57
CA PRO A 395 -25.56 21.88 -11.55
C PRO A 395 -25.83 21.32 -10.15
N ALA A 396 -27.11 21.17 -9.78
CA ALA A 396 -27.54 20.56 -8.53
C ALA A 396 -27.07 19.10 -8.40
N ASN A 397 -27.27 18.27 -9.43
CA ASN A 397 -26.82 16.88 -9.41
C ASN A 397 -25.29 16.79 -9.31
N ARG A 398 -24.55 17.64 -10.03
CA ARG A 398 -23.08 17.65 -9.97
C ARG A 398 -22.58 17.96 -8.56
N ARG A 399 -23.18 18.95 -7.89
CA ARG A 399 -22.89 19.28 -6.49
C ARG A 399 -23.19 18.11 -5.56
N LEU A 400 -24.37 17.53 -5.68
CA LEU A 400 -24.78 16.41 -4.82
C LEU A 400 -23.90 15.17 -5.03
N PHE A 401 -23.56 14.84 -6.28
CA PHE A 401 -22.64 13.74 -6.60
C PHE A 401 -21.27 13.94 -5.97
N TYR A 402 -20.65 15.10 -6.20
CA TYR A 402 -19.34 15.44 -5.66
C TYR A 402 -19.30 15.26 -4.14
N TRP A 403 -20.28 15.85 -3.44
CA TRP A 403 -20.32 15.77 -1.99
C TRP A 403 -20.77 14.43 -1.45
N THR A 404 -21.55 13.65 -2.21
CA THR A 404 -21.82 12.25 -1.87
C THR A 404 -20.51 11.46 -1.83
N MET A 405 -19.68 11.58 -2.86
CA MET A 405 -18.41 10.85 -2.91
C MET A 405 -17.42 11.30 -1.83
N ARG A 406 -17.35 12.60 -1.56
CA ARG A 406 -16.54 13.17 -0.47
C ARG A 406 -17.01 12.70 0.91
N PHE A 407 -18.32 12.63 1.14
CA PHE A 407 -18.87 12.21 2.42
C PHE A 407 -18.43 10.81 2.83
N PHE A 408 -18.40 9.84 1.91
CA PHE A 408 -17.96 8.48 2.26
C PHE A 408 -16.50 8.43 2.72
N ALA A 409 -15.59 9.17 2.06
CA ALA A 409 -14.19 9.24 2.47
C ALA A 409 -14.05 9.86 3.88
N TRP A 410 -14.78 10.95 4.12
CA TRP A 410 -14.81 11.64 5.41
C TRP A 410 -15.43 10.80 6.54
N ASP A 411 -16.60 10.17 6.30
CA ASP A 411 -17.33 9.42 7.34
C ASP A 411 -16.58 8.14 7.72
N SER A 412 -15.91 7.50 6.74
CA SER A 412 -14.99 6.40 7.02
C SER A 412 -13.82 6.86 7.87
N ALA A 413 -13.12 7.94 7.49
CA ALA A 413 -12.03 8.48 8.31
C ALA A 413 -12.46 8.85 9.75
N ARG A 414 -13.66 9.41 9.92
CA ARG A 414 -14.28 9.67 11.24
C ARG A 414 -14.49 8.38 12.03
N HIS A 415 -15.00 7.32 11.40
CA HIS A 415 -15.22 6.01 12.03
C HIS A 415 -13.91 5.39 12.49
N PHE A 416 -12.90 5.37 11.61
CA PHE A 416 -11.55 4.92 11.94
C PHE A 416 -10.93 5.72 13.10
N ALA A 417 -11.17 7.03 13.17
CA ALA A 417 -10.72 7.84 14.30
C ALA A 417 -11.39 7.44 15.63
N ALA A 418 -12.65 6.99 15.61
CA ALA A 418 -13.31 6.46 16.80
C ALA A 418 -12.68 5.14 17.26
N SER A 419 -12.43 4.22 16.34
CA SER A 419 -11.76 2.94 16.62
C SER A 419 -10.32 3.15 17.11
N THR A 420 -9.59 4.12 16.55
CA THR A 420 -8.25 4.52 17.01
C THR A 420 -8.27 4.96 18.48
N ARG A 421 -9.20 5.83 18.88
CA ARG A 421 -9.33 6.28 20.28
C ARG A 421 -9.65 5.11 21.23
N ALA A 422 -10.47 4.17 20.80
CA ALA A 422 -10.80 2.98 21.60
C ALA A 422 -9.57 2.09 21.82
N LEU A 423 -8.77 1.87 20.77
CA LEU A 423 -7.51 1.12 20.86
C LEU A 423 -6.47 1.84 21.74
N GLU A 424 -6.31 3.16 21.62
CA GLU A 424 -5.42 3.94 22.50
C GLU A 424 -5.83 3.82 23.97
N LYS A 425 -7.14 3.76 24.27
CA LYS A 425 -7.65 3.55 25.62
C LYS A 425 -7.46 2.11 26.11
N ALA A 426 -7.62 1.12 25.23
CA ALA A 426 -7.50 -0.29 25.55
C ALA A 426 -6.03 -0.74 25.69
N PHE A 427 -5.09 -0.05 25.04
CA PHE A 427 -3.65 -0.26 25.16
C PHE A 427 -3.00 0.94 25.84
N TRP A 428 -2.46 1.90 25.05
CA TRP A 428 -1.81 3.10 25.56
C TRP A 428 -1.95 4.29 24.59
N PRO A 429 -1.97 5.55 25.08
CA PRO A 429 -2.11 6.75 24.24
C PRO A 429 -0.94 6.95 23.28
N GLY A 430 -1.22 7.22 22.01
CA GLY A 430 -0.21 7.40 20.98
C GLY A 430 0.37 6.10 20.41
N MET A 431 -0.16 4.93 20.80
CA MET A 431 0.25 3.64 20.24
C MET A 431 0.15 3.66 18.71
N PRO A 432 1.17 3.19 17.96
CA PRO A 432 1.09 3.06 16.51
C PRO A 432 -0.09 2.18 16.07
N ILE A 433 -1.12 2.82 15.52
CA ILE A 433 -2.34 2.20 15.00
C ILE A 433 -2.39 2.55 13.51
N ILE A 434 -2.35 1.52 12.69
CA ILE A 434 -2.19 1.64 11.23
C ILE A 434 -3.44 1.14 10.53
N THR A 435 -3.69 1.70 9.34
CA THR A 435 -4.64 1.17 8.36
C THR A 435 -3.86 1.02 7.05
N ASN A 436 -3.79 -0.19 6.50
CA ASN A 436 -3.02 -0.43 5.29
C ASN A 436 -3.76 0.06 4.06
N TRP A 437 -3.11 0.81 3.18
CA TRP A 437 -3.71 1.32 1.95
C TRP A 437 -3.00 0.78 0.70
N ASN A 438 -3.79 0.25 -0.24
CA ASN A 438 -3.35 -0.21 -1.57
C ASN A 438 -3.77 0.75 -2.71
N PHE A 439 -4.52 1.81 -2.41
CA PHE A 439 -4.81 2.90 -3.36
C PHE A 439 -3.61 3.84 -3.44
N PHE A 440 -2.53 3.35 -4.06
CA PHE A 440 -1.20 3.96 -4.07
C PHE A 440 -1.15 5.40 -4.62
N SER A 441 -2.05 5.74 -5.54
CA SER A 441 -2.18 7.11 -6.05
C SER A 441 -2.88 8.05 -5.06
N GLY A 442 -3.41 7.57 -3.93
CA GLY A 442 -4.11 8.34 -2.90
C GLY A 442 -5.48 8.85 -3.36
N ARG A 443 -6.17 8.09 -4.22
CA ARG A 443 -7.51 8.44 -4.70
C ARG A 443 -8.58 8.06 -3.69
N PHE A 444 -9.53 8.97 -3.48
CA PHE A 444 -10.76 8.67 -2.74
C PHE A 444 -11.87 8.11 -3.63
N TYR A 445 -11.76 8.29 -4.95
CA TYR A 445 -12.75 7.80 -5.91
C TYR A 445 -12.09 7.28 -7.20
N VAL A 446 -12.47 6.06 -7.59
CA VAL A 446 -12.06 5.42 -8.84
C VAL A 446 -13.31 4.97 -9.60
N PRO A 447 -13.62 5.56 -10.77
CA PRO A 447 -14.81 5.17 -11.53
C PRO A 447 -14.62 3.81 -12.21
N GLY A 448 -15.71 3.08 -12.38
CA GLY A 448 -15.75 1.76 -13.00
C GLY A 448 -15.85 0.60 -12.01
N PRO A 449 -16.16 -0.61 -12.49
CA PRO A 449 -16.26 -1.81 -11.66
C PRO A 449 -14.87 -2.41 -11.34
N VAL A 450 -13.99 -1.57 -10.80
CA VAL A 450 -12.61 -1.90 -10.42
C VAL A 450 -12.57 -2.80 -9.18
N ALA A 451 -11.45 -3.50 -8.98
CA ALA A 451 -11.26 -4.45 -7.88
C ALA A 451 -12.46 -5.42 -7.73
N ASN A 452 -12.94 -5.62 -6.49
CA ASN A 452 -14.00 -6.58 -6.17
C ASN A 452 -15.42 -6.02 -6.31
N ASN A 453 -15.62 -4.88 -6.99
CA ASN A 453 -16.97 -4.36 -7.22
C ASN A 453 -17.82 -5.38 -8.00
N ALA A 454 -18.94 -5.84 -7.43
CA ALA A 454 -19.81 -6.86 -8.04
C ALA A 454 -20.72 -6.29 -9.16
N ASP A 455 -20.97 -4.98 -9.17
CA ASP A 455 -21.87 -4.29 -10.09
C ASP A 455 -21.22 -4.01 -11.45
N LYS A 456 -20.74 -5.07 -12.12
CA LYS A 456 -19.92 -4.98 -13.35
C LYS A 456 -20.58 -4.25 -14.53
N GLN A 457 -21.90 -4.07 -14.51
CA GLN A 457 -22.67 -3.43 -15.59
C GLN A 457 -23.30 -2.08 -15.20
N SER A 458 -23.07 -1.60 -13.97
CA SER A 458 -23.67 -0.34 -13.52
C SER A 458 -22.85 0.86 -14.00
N THR A 459 -23.53 1.92 -14.44
CA THR A 459 -22.90 3.23 -14.70
C THR A 459 -22.49 3.96 -13.42
N ASP A 460 -23.03 3.54 -12.28
CA ASP A 460 -22.66 3.98 -10.94
C ASP A 460 -21.52 3.14 -10.34
N ALA A 461 -21.03 2.12 -11.05
CA ALA A 461 -19.93 1.28 -10.58
C ALA A 461 -18.69 2.14 -10.32
N ALA A 462 -18.18 2.08 -9.10
CA ALA A 462 -16.94 2.73 -8.68
C ALA A 462 -16.40 2.08 -7.40
N MET A 463 -15.15 2.37 -7.06
CA MET A 463 -14.57 2.07 -5.75
C MET A 463 -14.25 3.38 -5.04
N GLY A 464 -14.67 3.48 -3.77
CA GLY A 464 -14.25 4.51 -2.85
C GLY A 464 -13.08 4.06 -1.99
N GLY A 465 -12.25 5.02 -1.62
CA GLY A 465 -11.10 4.85 -0.74
C GLY A 465 -10.90 6.07 0.16
N HIS A 466 -9.93 5.99 1.05
CA HIS A 466 -9.60 7.11 1.93
C HIS A 466 -8.81 8.20 1.19
N ASP A 467 -9.19 9.47 1.39
CA ASP A 467 -8.31 10.60 1.10
C ASP A 467 -7.24 10.67 2.20
N TRP A 468 -5.97 10.49 1.83
CA TRP A 468 -4.88 10.34 2.81
C TRP A 468 -4.70 11.58 3.69
N LEU A 469 -4.81 12.78 3.11
CA LEU A 469 -4.63 14.04 3.83
C LEU A 469 -5.78 14.25 4.82
N GLU A 470 -7.01 13.96 4.39
CA GLU A 470 -8.21 14.03 5.24
C GLU A 470 -8.16 12.99 6.37
N PHE A 471 -7.76 11.75 6.07
CA PHE A 471 -7.63 10.68 7.07
C PHE A 471 -6.55 11.01 8.12
N GLY A 472 -5.42 11.56 7.69
CA GLY A 472 -4.37 12.06 8.58
C GLY A 472 -4.88 13.17 9.48
N ARG A 473 -5.55 14.18 8.92
CA ARG A 473 -6.16 15.30 9.67
C ARG A 473 -7.15 14.83 10.73
N LEU A 474 -8.00 13.86 10.40
CA LEU A 474 -9.00 13.31 11.31
C LEU A 474 -8.43 12.31 12.32
N ARG A 475 -7.13 11.99 12.22
CA ARG A 475 -6.47 10.94 13.02
C ARG A 475 -7.19 9.60 12.92
N GLY A 476 -7.50 9.18 11.69
CA GLY A 476 -8.05 7.84 11.43
C GLY A 476 -7.12 6.71 11.89
N GLY A 477 -5.83 7.00 12.03
CA GLY A 477 -4.83 6.21 12.74
C GLY A 477 -3.79 7.14 13.37
N THR A 478 -2.92 6.61 14.23
CA THR A 478 -1.78 7.34 14.82
C THR A 478 -0.48 7.13 14.05
N MET A 479 -0.51 6.26 13.03
CA MET A 479 0.59 6.07 12.10
C MET A 479 0.03 5.74 10.70
N LEU A 480 0.29 6.60 9.71
CA LEU A 480 -0.19 6.40 8.34
C LEU A 480 0.65 5.34 7.61
N TRP A 481 0.03 4.60 6.68
CA TRP A 481 0.62 3.36 6.18
C TRP A 481 0.23 3.03 4.73
N THR A 482 1.16 2.43 4.00
CA THR A 482 0.95 1.80 2.67
C THR A 482 2.01 0.71 2.48
N GLU A 483 2.13 0.17 1.27
CA GLU A 483 2.94 -1.00 0.94
C GLU A 483 3.56 -0.94 -0.46
N ASP A 484 4.51 -1.83 -0.75
CA ASP A 484 5.25 -1.86 -2.01
C ASP A 484 5.23 -3.22 -2.73
N TRP A 485 4.05 -3.67 -3.15
CA TRP A 485 3.88 -4.85 -4.01
C TRP A 485 4.58 -4.78 -5.39
N PHE A 486 5.59 -3.93 -5.57
CA PHE A 486 6.43 -3.75 -6.75
C PHE A 486 7.86 -4.32 -6.56
N SER A 487 8.57 -4.59 -7.66
CA SER A 487 9.94 -5.13 -7.64
C SER A 487 11.01 -4.11 -7.26
N ASP A 488 12.26 -4.54 -7.07
CA ASP A 488 13.37 -3.64 -6.71
C ASP A 488 13.72 -2.64 -7.83
N ALA A 489 13.27 -2.89 -9.06
CA ALA A 489 13.37 -1.97 -10.19
C ALA A 489 12.52 -0.69 -10.02
N MET A 490 11.50 -0.74 -9.15
CA MET A 490 10.62 0.39 -8.82
C MET A 490 10.87 0.92 -7.40
N ALA A 491 11.94 0.48 -6.73
CA ALA A 491 12.29 0.92 -5.38
C ALA A 491 12.29 2.46 -5.15
N PRO A 492 12.74 3.31 -6.10
CA PRO A 492 12.66 4.77 -5.95
C PRO A 492 11.24 5.32 -5.72
N GLN A 493 10.20 4.56 -6.11
CA GLN A 493 8.80 4.95 -5.90
C GLN A 493 8.43 5.10 -4.42
N TRP A 494 9.17 4.45 -3.51
CA TRP A 494 8.99 4.67 -2.07
C TRP A 494 9.15 6.12 -1.66
N SER A 495 10.06 6.87 -2.28
CA SER A 495 10.30 8.28 -1.92
C SER A 495 9.02 9.10 -2.16
N PHE A 496 8.30 8.83 -3.25
CA PHE A 496 7.00 9.44 -3.54
C PHE A 496 5.95 9.10 -2.48
N TYR A 497 5.81 7.82 -2.13
CA TYR A 497 4.89 7.38 -1.08
C TYR A 497 5.21 8.02 0.27
N CYS A 498 6.47 8.00 0.68
CA CYS A 498 6.91 8.59 1.95
C CYS A 498 6.65 10.09 2.00
N SER A 499 6.82 10.80 0.89
CA SER A 499 6.56 12.24 0.84
C SER A 499 5.07 12.56 0.98
N LYS A 500 4.19 11.75 0.38
CA LYS A 500 2.74 11.86 0.57
C LYS A 500 2.30 11.50 1.98
N LEU A 501 2.77 10.36 2.49
CA LEU A 501 2.45 9.89 3.83
C LEU A 501 2.91 10.89 4.89
N ARG A 502 4.11 11.46 4.77
CA ARG A 502 4.57 12.52 5.67
C ARG A 502 3.65 13.75 5.62
N SER A 503 3.34 14.24 4.41
CA SER A 503 2.46 15.41 4.24
C SER A 503 1.10 15.20 4.90
N ALA A 504 0.53 14.00 4.77
CA ALA A 504 -0.71 13.61 5.45
C ALA A 504 -0.55 13.44 6.96
N ALA A 505 0.54 12.84 7.42
CA ALA A 505 0.79 12.56 8.83
C ALA A 505 0.98 13.86 9.64
N GLU A 506 1.63 14.86 9.05
CA GLU A 506 1.82 16.18 9.66
C GLU A 506 0.50 16.91 9.92
N LYS A 507 -0.56 16.65 9.14
CA LYS A 507 -1.90 17.24 9.37
C LYS A 507 -2.53 16.78 10.68
N GLY A 508 -2.27 15.55 11.09
CA GLY A 508 -2.79 14.97 12.34
C GLY A 508 -1.82 15.02 13.51
N GLY A 509 -0.58 15.48 13.28
CA GLY A 509 0.52 15.32 14.23
C GLY A 509 0.83 13.84 14.54
N VAL A 510 0.67 12.97 13.54
CA VAL A 510 0.85 11.52 13.64
C VAL A 510 2.14 11.07 12.92
N ALA A 511 2.52 9.81 13.09
CA ALA A 511 3.69 9.24 12.40
C ALA A 511 3.30 8.60 11.05
N PHE A 512 4.28 8.05 10.34
CA PHE A 512 4.03 7.15 9.22
C PHE A 512 5.06 6.03 9.18
N GLY A 513 4.75 4.95 8.47
CA GLY A 513 5.65 3.84 8.16
C GLY A 513 5.19 3.13 6.89
N GLY A 514 5.63 1.90 6.68
CA GLY A 514 5.21 1.14 5.51
C GLY A 514 5.50 -0.36 5.60
N TYR A 515 4.73 -1.13 4.84
CA TYR A 515 5.06 -2.51 4.55
C TYR A 515 6.12 -2.57 3.48
N VAL A 516 7.28 -3.14 3.77
CA VAL A 516 8.25 -3.52 2.76
C VAL A 516 8.04 -5.01 2.47
N ILE A 517 7.69 -5.37 1.25
CA ILE A 517 7.25 -6.71 0.85
C ILE A 517 8.45 -7.52 0.33
N PRO A 518 9.04 -8.46 1.11
CA PRO A 518 10.22 -9.19 0.64
C PRO A 518 9.88 -10.19 -0.46
N ARG A 519 8.61 -10.59 -0.59
CA ARG A 519 8.15 -11.52 -1.64
C ARG A 519 8.39 -10.97 -3.05
N THR A 520 8.23 -9.66 -3.25
CA THR A 520 8.44 -9.00 -4.55
C THR A 520 9.86 -8.49 -4.72
N ALA A 521 10.74 -8.71 -3.73
CA ALA A 521 12.10 -8.19 -3.68
C ALA A 521 13.17 -9.28 -3.90
N GLY A 522 14.42 -8.83 -3.93
CA GLY A 522 15.62 -9.64 -4.13
C GLY A 522 15.99 -9.81 -5.61
N ASP A 523 15.23 -9.22 -6.53
CA ASP A 523 15.57 -9.24 -7.95
C ASP A 523 16.72 -8.28 -8.29
N ARG A 524 17.11 -7.43 -7.33
CA ARG A 524 18.39 -6.72 -7.24
C ARG A 524 19.03 -7.02 -5.88
N ALA A 525 20.36 -7.14 -5.84
CA ALA A 525 21.07 -7.54 -4.62
C ALA A 525 20.80 -6.60 -3.44
N ASP A 526 20.92 -5.29 -3.65
CA ASP A 526 20.72 -4.27 -2.61
C ASP A 526 19.30 -3.68 -2.59
N GLY A 527 18.38 -4.18 -3.43
CA GLY A 527 17.06 -3.59 -3.64
C GLY A 527 16.23 -3.48 -2.36
N ILE A 528 16.15 -4.57 -1.58
CA ILE A 528 15.43 -4.60 -0.30
C ILE A 528 16.03 -3.62 0.72
N LEU A 529 17.37 -3.49 0.76
CA LEU A 529 18.07 -2.55 1.63
C LEU A 529 17.71 -1.11 1.27
N GLN A 530 17.70 -0.77 -0.02
CA GLN A 530 17.31 0.56 -0.49
C GLN A 530 15.85 0.89 -0.16
N LYS A 531 14.92 -0.07 -0.31
CA LYS A 531 13.51 0.09 0.06
C LYS A 531 13.36 0.44 1.55
N ILE A 532 14.01 -0.33 2.43
CA ILE A 532 13.98 -0.12 3.89
C ILE A 532 14.54 1.26 4.26
N LEU A 533 15.73 1.59 3.74
CA LEU A 533 16.40 2.85 4.07
C LEU A 533 15.70 4.06 3.45
N CYS A 534 14.99 3.91 2.33
CA CYS A 534 14.15 4.97 1.77
C CYS A 534 13.03 5.36 2.74
N VAL A 535 12.33 4.37 3.32
CA VAL A 535 11.26 4.64 4.30
C VAL A 535 11.81 5.34 5.53
N VAL A 536 12.86 4.79 6.16
CA VAL A 536 13.44 5.35 7.40
C VAL A 536 14.12 6.70 7.16
N GLY A 537 14.92 6.81 6.09
CA GLY A 537 15.62 8.04 5.71
C GLY A 537 14.68 9.18 5.35
N SER A 538 13.49 8.87 4.82
CA SER A 538 12.44 9.85 4.58
C SER A 538 11.70 10.33 5.84
N GLY A 539 12.03 9.76 7.01
CA GLY A 539 11.42 10.07 8.31
C GLY A 539 10.32 9.10 8.75
N GLY A 540 10.13 7.99 8.03
CA GLY A 540 9.22 6.92 8.46
C GLY A 540 9.70 6.32 9.76
N LYS A 541 8.78 6.03 10.69
CA LYS A 541 9.06 5.62 12.06
C LYS A 541 8.86 4.13 12.32
N ALA A 542 8.46 3.35 11.32
CA ALA A 542 8.39 1.90 11.42
C ALA A 542 8.46 1.24 10.04
N VAL A 543 8.96 0.01 10.03
CA VAL A 543 8.93 -0.89 8.87
C VAL A 543 8.31 -2.20 9.33
N LYS A 544 7.35 -2.71 8.56
CA LYS A 544 6.81 -4.06 8.76
C LYS A 544 7.03 -4.88 7.49
N TYR A 545 7.36 -6.13 7.65
CA TYR A 545 7.49 -7.07 6.54
C TYR A 545 6.28 -8.00 6.49
N PHE A 546 6.02 -8.55 5.30
CA PHE A 546 4.86 -9.41 5.05
C PHE A 546 5.23 -10.63 4.19
N VAL A 547 5.19 -11.86 4.69
CA VAL A 547 5.38 -12.29 6.10
C VAL A 547 6.37 -13.46 6.16
N PHE A 548 7.03 -13.67 7.29
CA PHE A 548 7.96 -14.79 7.45
C PHE A 548 7.27 -16.05 7.99
N GLY A 549 7.43 -17.14 7.27
CA GLY A 549 6.99 -18.46 7.68
C GLY A 549 6.87 -19.38 6.48
N PRO A 550 6.56 -20.66 6.67
CA PRO A 550 6.47 -21.59 5.55
C PRO A 550 5.28 -21.27 4.64
N GLU A 551 5.47 -21.36 3.31
CA GLU A 551 4.38 -21.18 2.33
C GLU A 551 3.21 -22.14 2.59
N TYR A 552 3.50 -23.38 3.01
CA TYR A 552 2.45 -24.34 3.32
C TYR A 552 1.59 -23.93 4.52
N ASN A 553 1.94 -22.94 5.34
CA ASN A 553 1.09 -22.45 6.43
C ASN A 553 0.31 -21.18 6.08
N PHE A 554 0.80 -20.39 5.12
CA PHE A 554 0.08 -19.22 4.60
C PHE A 554 0.34 -19.03 3.10
N PRO A 555 -0.26 -19.88 2.25
CA PRO A 555 0.08 -19.97 0.84
C PRO A 555 -0.12 -18.66 0.09
N GLY A 556 0.84 -18.32 -0.76
CA GLY A 556 0.79 -17.13 -1.60
C GLY A 556 1.23 -15.85 -0.88
N ASN A 557 1.63 -15.93 0.39
CA ASN A 557 1.96 -14.74 1.21
C ASN A 557 3.37 -14.80 1.81
N CYS A 558 3.82 -15.97 2.23
CA CYS A 558 5.09 -16.15 2.92
C CYS A 558 6.32 -15.88 2.03
N TYR A 559 7.40 -15.33 2.61
CA TYR A 559 8.68 -15.14 1.90
C TYR A 559 9.83 -16.02 2.41
N SER A 560 9.59 -17.02 3.27
CA SER A 560 10.68 -17.87 3.82
C SER A 560 11.48 -18.62 2.73
N GLU A 561 10.88 -18.86 1.57
CA GLU A 561 11.54 -19.43 0.38
C GLU A 561 12.43 -18.41 -0.36
N ASN A 562 12.24 -17.11 -0.11
CA ASN A 562 13.03 -16.02 -0.67
C ASN A 562 14.16 -15.59 0.28
N ALA A 563 14.87 -16.54 0.88
CA ALA A 563 15.84 -16.27 1.94
C ALA A 563 17.02 -15.36 1.53
N ARG A 564 17.26 -15.18 0.23
CA ARG A 564 18.30 -14.28 -0.32
C ARG A 564 18.16 -12.82 0.09
N VAL A 565 16.98 -12.36 0.48
CA VAL A 565 16.75 -10.97 0.92
C VAL A 565 17.23 -10.70 2.35
N LEU A 566 17.36 -11.75 3.17
CA LEU A 566 17.62 -11.64 4.60
C LEU A 566 18.94 -10.96 4.97
N PRO A 567 20.10 -11.26 4.32
CA PRO A 567 21.35 -10.59 4.66
C PRO A 567 21.27 -9.07 4.48
N LYS A 568 20.55 -8.61 3.46
CA LYS A 568 20.41 -7.20 3.13
C LYS A 568 19.37 -6.49 3.98
N MET A 569 18.34 -7.20 4.44
CA MET A 569 17.47 -6.72 5.52
C MET A 569 18.26 -6.52 6.81
N ALA A 570 19.07 -7.49 7.23
CA ALA A 570 19.89 -7.39 8.43
C ALA A 570 20.94 -6.28 8.35
N GLU A 571 21.58 -6.08 7.18
CA GLU A 571 22.46 -4.93 6.93
C GLU A 571 21.68 -3.61 7.13
N ALA A 572 20.48 -3.48 6.55
CA ALA A 572 19.65 -2.29 6.75
C ALA A 572 19.27 -2.07 8.22
N HIS A 573 18.91 -3.14 8.96
CA HIS A 573 18.63 -3.06 10.40
C HIS A 573 19.85 -2.57 11.19
N ALA A 574 21.03 -3.11 10.92
CA ALA A 574 22.28 -2.68 11.56
C ALA A 574 22.58 -1.19 11.28
N MET A 575 22.35 -0.75 10.04
CA MET A 575 22.53 0.65 9.66
C MET A 575 21.56 1.58 10.37
N ILE A 576 20.29 1.18 10.52
CA ILE A 576 19.29 1.92 11.28
C ILE A 576 19.72 2.01 12.75
N GLY A 577 20.16 0.91 13.35
CA GLY A 577 20.58 0.89 14.76
C GLY A 577 21.82 1.76 15.02
N ALA A 578 22.77 1.78 14.09
CA ALA A 578 23.97 2.62 14.19
C ALA A 578 23.67 4.13 14.15
N ALA A 579 22.65 4.55 13.39
CA ALA A 579 22.25 5.95 13.24
C ALA A 579 20.96 6.32 14.01
N GLU A 580 20.47 5.44 14.88
CA GLU A 580 19.13 5.51 15.46
C GLU A 580 18.91 6.78 16.29
N ASP A 581 19.95 7.26 16.99
CA ASP A 581 19.86 8.44 17.86
C ASP A 581 19.62 9.75 17.11
N LEU A 582 19.88 9.77 15.80
CA LEU A 582 19.59 10.88 14.88
C LEU A 582 18.34 10.60 14.04
N LEU A 583 18.16 9.37 13.55
CA LEU A 583 17.02 8.99 12.69
C LEU A 583 15.68 9.00 13.45
N TRP A 584 15.65 8.45 14.67
CA TRP A 584 14.42 8.30 15.46
C TRP A 584 13.79 9.65 15.83
N PRO A 585 14.50 10.59 16.48
CA PRO A 585 13.95 11.92 16.73
C PRO A 585 13.94 12.82 15.48
N GLY A 586 14.65 12.42 14.43
CA GLY A 586 14.88 13.19 13.22
C GLY A 586 13.59 13.61 12.50
N LYS A 587 13.52 14.88 12.11
CA LYS A 587 12.47 15.45 11.27
C LYS A 587 13.08 16.12 10.04
N ARG A 588 12.40 16.02 8.90
CA ARG A 588 12.87 16.67 7.68
C ARG A 588 12.79 18.20 7.85
N PRO A 589 13.78 18.97 7.35
CA PRO A 589 13.62 20.41 7.19
C PRO A 589 12.40 20.73 6.32
N ARG A 590 11.68 21.80 6.65
CA ARG A 590 10.47 22.16 5.92
C ARG A 590 10.80 22.46 4.44
N PRO A 591 10.15 21.80 3.48
CA PRO A 591 10.33 22.07 2.06
C PRO A 591 9.83 23.46 1.65
N GLU A 592 10.51 24.10 0.70
CA GLU A 592 10.07 25.37 0.10
C GLU A 592 9.29 25.18 -1.20
N ALA A 593 9.14 23.95 -1.69
CA ALA A 593 8.39 23.60 -2.89
C ALA A 593 7.30 22.57 -2.56
N ALA A 594 6.18 22.63 -3.27
CA ALA A 594 5.07 21.72 -3.05
C ALA A 594 4.35 21.34 -4.36
N ILE A 595 3.67 20.21 -4.35
CA ILE A 595 2.78 19.74 -5.42
C ILE A 595 1.36 19.68 -4.85
N LEU A 596 0.39 20.28 -5.54
CA LEU A 596 -1.03 20.11 -5.18
C LEU A 596 -1.42 18.66 -5.40
N MET A 597 -1.94 17.99 -4.37
CA MET A 597 -2.55 16.67 -4.49
C MET A 597 -3.94 16.84 -5.14
N PRO A 598 -4.17 16.37 -6.38
CA PRO A 598 -5.46 16.54 -7.03
C PRO A 598 -6.55 15.77 -6.30
N ARG A 599 -7.61 16.45 -5.88
CA ARG A 599 -8.76 15.84 -5.19
C ARG A 599 -10.01 15.99 -6.03
N SER A 600 -10.41 17.23 -6.34
CA SER A 600 -11.70 17.50 -6.95
C SER A 600 -11.85 16.89 -8.35
N ALA A 601 -10.74 16.72 -9.07
CA ALA A 601 -10.73 16.11 -10.39
C ALA A 601 -11.21 14.64 -10.37
N GLN A 602 -10.92 13.89 -9.31
CA GLN A 602 -11.11 12.43 -9.28
C GLN A 602 -12.56 12.00 -9.57
N ALA A 603 -13.55 12.76 -9.07
CA ALA A 603 -14.99 12.49 -9.27
C ALA A 603 -15.42 12.48 -10.75
N TRP A 604 -14.73 13.26 -11.58
CA TRP A 604 -15.09 13.52 -12.97
C TRP A 604 -14.24 12.72 -13.97
N ASP A 605 -13.38 11.82 -13.51
CA ASP A 605 -12.54 11.03 -14.41
C ASP A 605 -13.39 10.14 -15.30
N ALA A 606 -12.96 9.97 -16.56
CA ALA A 606 -13.63 9.18 -17.58
C ALA A 606 -15.12 9.52 -17.80
N GLN A 607 -15.56 10.76 -17.54
CA GLN A 607 -16.99 11.15 -17.56
C GLN A 607 -17.71 10.82 -18.88
N ALA A 608 -16.96 10.79 -19.99
CA ALA A 608 -17.50 10.43 -21.31
C ALA A 608 -17.71 8.91 -21.53
N ILE A 609 -17.30 8.07 -20.58
CA ILE A 609 -17.39 6.60 -20.67
C ILE A 609 -18.47 6.12 -19.70
N PRO A 610 -19.54 5.47 -20.18
CA PRO A 610 -20.63 4.99 -19.33
C PRO A 610 -20.18 4.00 -18.24
N ILE A 611 -19.31 3.06 -18.59
CA ILE A 611 -18.73 2.07 -17.68
C ILE A 611 -17.21 2.06 -17.87
N PRO A 612 -16.47 2.91 -17.12
CA PRO A 612 -15.02 2.99 -17.24
C PRO A 612 -14.34 1.69 -16.76
N ASN A 613 -13.26 1.27 -17.42
CA ASN A 613 -12.41 0.15 -16.96
C ASN A 613 -10.90 0.41 -17.13
N GLN A 614 -10.55 1.59 -17.65
CA GLN A 614 -9.18 1.96 -18.01
C GLN A 614 -8.38 2.53 -16.83
N ILE A 615 -9.05 2.91 -15.74
CA ILE A 615 -8.41 3.43 -14.52
C ILE A 615 -8.39 2.31 -13.48
N GLN A 616 -7.21 1.92 -13.01
CA GLN A 616 -7.01 0.80 -12.07
C GLN A 616 -6.17 1.19 -10.85
N ASP A 617 -6.05 2.49 -10.58
CA ASP A 617 -5.26 3.08 -9.51
C ASP A 617 -5.57 2.54 -8.09
N ALA A 618 -6.72 1.91 -7.87
CA ALA A 618 -7.10 1.31 -6.59
C ALA A 618 -6.23 0.12 -6.18
N THR A 619 -5.63 -0.59 -7.14
CA THR A 619 -4.80 -1.79 -6.88
C THR A 619 -3.51 -1.77 -7.70
N ASN A 620 -3.14 -0.62 -8.25
CA ASN A 620 -2.05 -0.51 -9.21
C ASN A 620 -0.80 0.10 -8.59
N ASN A 621 0.17 -0.76 -8.34
CA ASN A 621 1.50 -0.43 -7.83
C ASN A 621 2.41 0.24 -8.87
N HIS A 622 2.00 0.38 -10.14
CA HIS A 622 2.76 1.09 -11.17
C HIS A 622 2.04 2.39 -11.53
N LEU A 623 2.53 3.52 -11.00
CA LEU A 623 1.82 4.81 -11.02
C LEU A 623 1.58 5.42 -12.41
N ASN A 624 2.23 4.91 -13.46
CA ASN A 624 2.06 5.35 -14.85
C ASN A 624 1.36 4.32 -15.74
N ARG A 625 0.60 3.41 -15.15
CA ARG A 625 -0.23 2.41 -15.85
C ARG A 625 -1.69 2.63 -15.49
N SER A 626 -2.60 2.44 -16.44
CA SER A 626 -4.06 2.49 -16.23
C SER A 626 -4.51 3.65 -15.31
N THR A 627 -4.08 4.87 -15.62
CA THR A 627 -4.37 6.08 -14.84
C THR A 627 -4.82 7.23 -15.76
N VAL A 628 -4.80 8.46 -15.27
CA VAL A 628 -5.06 9.70 -16.01
C VAL A 628 -3.81 10.58 -16.03
N ASP A 629 -3.65 11.34 -17.11
CA ASP A 629 -2.51 12.22 -17.35
C ASP A 629 -2.11 13.11 -16.17
N TYR A 630 -3.05 13.82 -15.55
CA TYR A 630 -2.74 14.74 -14.45
C TYR A 630 -2.30 14.04 -13.17
N MET A 631 -2.67 12.76 -12.97
CA MET A 631 -2.22 11.95 -11.82
C MET A 631 -0.84 11.34 -12.09
N ALA A 632 -0.60 10.85 -13.31
CA ALA A 632 0.73 10.39 -13.72
C ALA A 632 1.76 11.55 -13.65
N GLU A 633 1.37 12.73 -14.11
CA GLU A 633 2.19 13.94 -14.05
C GLU A 633 2.60 14.31 -12.61
N VAL A 634 1.75 14.06 -11.60
CA VAL A 634 2.09 14.30 -10.19
C VAL A 634 3.27 13.44 -9.75
N PHE A 635 3.24 12.14 -10.10
CA PHE A 635 4.34 11.23 -9.79
C PHE A 635 5.60 11.58 -10.57
N ASP A 636 5.48 11.91 -11.85
CA ASP A 636 6.65 12.12 -12.70
C ASP A 636 7.32 13.49 -12.49
N LEU A 637 6.55 14.52 -12.09
CA LEU A 637 7.11 15.78 -11.56
C LEU A 637 7.90 15.52 -10.27
N TYR A 638 7.35 14.72 -9.36
CA TYR A 638 8.05 14.33 -8.14
C TYR A 638 9.37 13.61 -8.46
N LEU A 639 9.36 12.65 -9.39
CA LEU A 639 10.55 11.90 -9.82
C LEU A 639 11.67 12.84 -10.31
N ALA A 640 11.33 13.84 -11.14
CA ALA A 640 12.31 14.81 -11.65
C ALA A 640 12.91 15.68 -10.54
N LEU A 641 12.08 16.13 -9.60
CA LEU A 641 12.50 16.94 -8.46
C LEU A 641 13.34 16.12 -7.47
N GLN A 642 12.98 14.86 -7.23
CA GLN A 642 13.75 13.91 -6.44
C GLN A 642 15.13 13.65 -7.06
N HIS A 643 15.22 13.43 -8.37
CA HIS A 643 16.50 13.29 -9.08
C HIS A 643 17.39 14.55 -9.02
N ALA A 644 16.83 15.70 -8.64
CA ALA A 644 17.55 16.95 -8.38
C ALA A 644 17.72 17.28 -6.88
N ASN A 645 17.34 16.36 -5.99
CA ASN A 645 17.30 16.55 -4.53
C ASN A 645 16.48 17.78 -4.08
N VAL A 646 15.47 18.19 -4.84
CA VAL A 646 14.53 19.23 -4.43
C VAL A 646 13.44 18.58 -3.58
N PRO A 647 13.42 18.83 -2.25
CA PRO A 647 12.38 18.30 -1.40
C PRO A 647 11.04 18.95 -1.72
N VAL A 648 9.98 18.16 -1.87
CA VAL A 648 8.59 18.66 -1.98
C VAL A 648 7.65 18.08 -0.94
N ASP A 649 6.62 18.84 -0.59
CA ASP A 649 5.44 18.35 0.13
C ASP A 649 4.21 18.26 -0.79
N PHE A 650 3.19 17.51 -0.35
CA PHE A 650 1.90 17.44 -1.01
C PHE A 650 0.87 18.30 -0.27
N VAL A 651 0.27 19.24 -0.99
CA VAL A 651 -0.67 20.22 -0.42
C VAL A 651 -2.10 19.76 -0.69
N ASP A 652 -2.96 19.97 0.30
CA ASP A 652 -4.39 19.72 0.23
C ASP A 652 -5.13 20.89 -0.46
N GLU A 653 -6.22 20.61 -1.17
CA GLU A 653 -7.13 21.64 -1.66
C GLU A 653 -7.67 22.54 -0.53
N ASP A 654 -7.84 22.00 0.68
CA ASP A 654 -8.31 22.76 1.86
C ASP A 654 -7.27 23.80 2.34
N ASP A 655 -5.99 23.62 2.00
CA ASP A 655 -4.90 24.52 2.38
C ASP A 655 -4.57 25.56 1.30
N LEU A 656 -5.36 25.63 0.21
CA LEU A 656 -5.17 26.57 -0.88
C LEU A 656 -5.61 28.00 -0.48
N THR A 657 -5.03 28.50 0.60
CA THR A 657 -5.17 29.84 1.14
C THR A 657 -3.80 30.51 1.19
N ARG A 658 -3.75 31.82 1.47
CA ARG A 658 -2.47 32.51 1.60
C ARG A 658 -1.67 31.97 2.78
N GLU A 659 -2.34 31.68 3.87
CA GLU A 659 -1.77 31.17 5.11
C GLU A 659 -1.30 29.72 4.96
N GLY A 660 -2.11 28.87 4.32
CA GLY A 660 -1.76 27.47 4.05
C GLY A 660 -0.57 27.34 3.09
N LEU A 661 -0.45 28.25 2.13
CA LEU A 661 0.64 28.27 1.14
C LEU A 661 1.87 29.10 1.56
N ALA A 662 1.78 29.91 2.63
CA ALA A 662 2.87 30.76 3.13
C ALA A 662 4.23 30.05 3.33
N PRO A 663 4.30 28.77 3.73
CA PRO A 663 5.57 28.05 3.88
C PRO A 663 6.29 27.76 2.56
N TYR A 664 5.58 27.80 1.44
CA TYR A 664 6.09 27.41 0.14
C TYR A 664 6.40 28.64 -0.72
N ARG A 665 7.46 28.52 -1.51
CA ARG A 665 7.87 29.48 -2.55
C ARG A 665 7.41 29.02 -3.93
N VAL A 666 7.21 27.71 -4.12
CA VAL A 666 6.76 27.12 -5.39
C VAL A 666 5.60 26.16 -5.14
N LEU A 667 4.56 26.25 -5.98
CA LEU A 667 3.45 25.30 -6.02
C LEU A 667 3.28 24.78 -7.45
N TYR A 668 3.44 23.46 -7.63
CA TYR A 668 3.12 22.77 -8.88
C TYR A 668 1.67 22.30 -8.87
N VAL A 669 0.96 22.59 -9.95
CA VAL A 669 -0.47 22.29 -10.09
C VAL A 669 -0.72 21.54 -11.40
N THR A 670 -1.17 20.29 -11.28
CA THR A 670 -1.61 19.44 -12.39
C THR A 670 -3.12 19.31 -12.48
N ALA A 671 -3.82 19.51 -11.34
CA ALA A 671 -5.24 19.24 -11.19
C ALA A 671 -6.08 20.08 -12.18
N PRO A 672 -6.92 19.44 -13.03
CA PRO A 672 -7.81 20.18 -13.93
C PRO A 672 -8.96 20.87 -13.19
N ASN A 673 -9.35 20.33 -12.03
CA ASN A 673 -10.46 20.83 -11.21
C ASN A 673 -9.92 21.23 -9.84
N ILE A 674 -10.12 22.50 -9.49
CA ILE A 674 -9.70 23.08 -8.22
C ILE A 674 -10.85 23.97 -7.76
N PRO A 675 -11.29 23.88 -6.49
CA PRO A 675 -12.29 24.78 -5.94
C PRO A 675 -12.04 26.24 -6.30
N GLU A 676 -13.09 27.00 -6.61
CA GLU A 676 -12.92 28.41 -7.02
C GLU A 676 -12.23 29.23 -5.92
N GLU A 677 -12.62 29.02 -4.67
CA GLU A 677 -11.98 29.63 -3.50
C GLU A 677 -10.50 29.24 -3.38
N GLY A 678 -10.15 27.99 -3.70
CA GLY A 678 -8.76 27.52 -3.73
C GLY A 678 -7.96 28.18 -4.85
N GLN A 679 -8.56 28.35 -6.05
CA GLN A 679 -7.93 29.10 -7.13
C GLN A 679 -7.69 30.57 -6.75
N ARG A 680 -8.63 31.19 -6.01
CA ARG A 680 -8.48 32.56 -5.51
C ARG A 680 -7.37 32.65 -4.47
N GLY A 681 -7.25 31.67 -3.58
CA GLY A 681 -6.16 31.61 -2.61
C GLY A 681 -4.79 31.41 -3.25
N ILE A 682 -4.69 30.53 -4.25
CA ILE A 682 -3.48 30.40 -5.09
C ILE A 682 -3.13 31.74 -5.75
N ALA A 683 -4.12 32.42 -6.34
CA ALA A 683 -3.90 33.70 -6.99
C ALA A 683 -3.42 34.79 -6.02
N ALA A 684 -3.97 34.83 -4.81
CA ALA A 684 -3.54 35.75 -3.75
C ALA A 684 -2.11 35.46 -3.28
N TRP A 685 -1.77 34.18 -3.05
CA TRP A 685 -0.42 33.76 -2.66
C TRP A 685 0.61 34.05 -3.76
N ALA A 686 0.31 33.71 -5.01
CA ALA A 686 1.19 34.01 -6.14
C ALA A 686 1.40 35.53 -6.29
N GLY A 687 0.32 36.32 -6.22
CA GLY A 687 0.40 37.78 -6.24
C GLY A 687 1.21 38.38 -5.08
N ALA A 688 1.35 37.67 -3.97
CA ALA A 688 2.15 38.08 -2.81
C ALA A 688 3.64 37.69 -2.90
N GLY A 689 4.06 36.99 -3.95
CA GLY A 689 5.47 36.61 -4.17
C GLY A 689 5.71 35.13 -4.45
N GLY A 690 4.67 34.29 -4.39
CA GLY A 690 4.76 32.88 -4.74
C GLY A 690 5.04 32.65 -6.24
N THR A 691 5.61 31.49 -6.54
CA THR A 691 5.81 30.99 -7.91
C THR A 691 4.82 29.86 -8.19
N LEU A 692 3.81 30.12 -9.02
CA LEU A 692 2.85 29.13 -9.46
C LEU A 692 3.35 28.42 -10.72
N VAL A 693 3.38 27.09 -10.70
CA VAL A 693 3.70 26.25 -11.86
C VAL A 693 2.46 25.47 -12.29
N THR A 694 2.09 25.57 -13.57
CA THR A 694 0.92 24.85 -14.13
C THR A 694 1.28 24.11 -15.41
N VAL A 695 0.61 22.99 -15.65
CA VAL A 695 0.75 22.13 -16.85
C VAL A 695 -0.56 22.06 -17.64
N ALA A 696 -0.53 21.53 -18.87
CA ALA A 696 -1.67 21.41 -19.76
C ALA A 696 -3.01 21.03 -19.06
N GLY A 697 -4.02 21.90 -19.12
CA GLY A 697 -5.35 21.73 -18.52
C GLY A 697 -5.50 22.06 -17.03
N ALA A 698 -4.43 22.39 -16.30
CA ALA A 698 -4.50 22.68 -14.87
C ALA A 698 -5.39 23.89 -14.54
N GLY A 699 -6.28 23.74 -13.55
CA GLY A 699 -7.12 24.82 -13.02
C GLY A 699 -8.23 25.30 -13.97
N ALA A 700 -8.53 24.57 -15.04
CA ALA A 700 -9.53 24.98 -16.03
C ALA A 700 -10.98 24.93 -15.50
N ARG A 701 -11.22 24.18 -14.43
CA ARG A 701 -12.56 23.94 -13.88
C ARG A 701 -12.59 24.03 -12.36
N ASP A 702 -13.79 24.21 -11.81
CA ASP A 702 -14.04 24.15 -10.38
C ASP A 702 -14.27 22.71 -9.88
N ARG A 703 -14.62 22.56 -8.61
CA ARG A 703 -14.89 21.25 -7.99
C ARG A 703 -16.12 20.53 -8.58
N TYR A 704 -17.04 21.26 -9.21
CA TYR A 704 -18.26 20.74 -9.82
C TYR A 704 -18.14 20.53 -11.33
N ASP A 705 -16.91 20.60 -11.85
CA ASP A 705 -16.58 20.53 -13.27
C ASP A 705 -17.13 21.69 -14.11
N GLU A 706 -17.45 22.82 -13.47
CA GLU A 706 -17.85 24.06 -14.13
C GLU A 706 -16.60 24.84 -14.59
N PRO A 707 -16.61 25.49 -15.77
CA PRO A 707 -15.49 26.31 -16.23
C PRO A 707 -15.11 27.39 -15.21
N CYS A 708 -13.84 27.47 -14.85
CA CYS A 708 -13.33 28.46 -13.91
C CYS A 708 -12.21 29.29 -14.56
N THR A 709 -12.26 30.60 -14.41
CA THR A 709 -11.34 31.53 -15.09
C THR A 709 -10.37 32.25 -14.15
N VAL A 710 -10.36 31.91 -12.86
CA VAL A 710 -9.54 32.61 -11.87
C VAL A 710 -8.05 32.49 -12.22
N LEU A 711 -7.55 31.28 -12.45
CA LEU A 711 -6.14 31.07 -12.79
C LEU A 711 -5.79 31.54 -14.21
N SER A 712 -6.67 31.38 -15.21
CA SER A 712 -6.39 31.87 -16.57
C SER A 712 -6.36 33.41 -16.65
N ARG A 713 -7.16 34.12 -15.84
CA ARG A 713 -7.07 35.57 -15.69
C ARG A 713 -5.76 36.00 -15.01
N LEU A 714 -5.35 35.28 -13.98
CA LEU A 714 -4.09 35.53 -13.28
C LEU A 714 -2.88 35.33 -14.20
N THR A 715 -2.85 34.22 -14.96
CA THR A 715 -1.77 33.91 -15.89
C THR A 715 -1.80 34.84 -17.12
N GLY A 716 -2.99 35.28 -17.52
CA GLY A 716 -3.27 35.90 -18.83
C GLY A 716 -2.97 34.97 -20.00
N VAL A 717 -2.80 33.68 -19.73
CA VAL A 717 -2.65 32.64 -20.74
C VAL A 717 -4.04 32.06 -20.99
N GLN A 718 -4.44 32.05 -22.25
CA GLN A 718 -5.67 31.40 -22.69
C GLN A 718 -5.33 30.04 -23.29
N GLU A 719 -6.03 29.01 -22.83
CA GLU A 719 -5.86 27.63 -23.26
C GLU A 719 -7.18 27.12 -23.84
N ALA A 720 -7.10 26.38 -24.95
CA ALA A 720 -8.26 25.69 -25.49
C ALA A 720 -8.71 24.54 -24.55
N PRO A 721 -10.03 24.35 -24.31
CA PRO A 721 -10.52 23.22 -23.54
C PRO A 721 -10.04 21.89 -24.12
N ARG A 722 -9.73 20.94 -23.25
CA ARG A 722 -9.36 19.57 -23.63
C ARG A 722 -10.01 18.55 -22.71
N GLU A 723 -10.13 17.32 -23.18
CA GLU A 723 -10.43 16.18 -22.33
C GLU A 723 -9.17 15.65 -21.64
N ARG A 724 -9.37 14.92 -20.53
CA ARG A 724 -8.32 14.24 -19.78
C ARG A 724 -7.85 13.02 -20.57
N LEU A 725 -6.55 12.85 -20.72
CA LEU A 725 -6.00 11.69 -21.41
C LEU A 725 -5.96 10.49 -20.45
N LEU A 726 -6.59 9.37 -20.86
CA LEU A 726 -6.45 8.09 -20.17
C LEU A 726 -5.10 7.47 -20.54
N VAL A 727 -4.25 7.23 -19.54
CA VAL A 727 -2.90 6.70 -19.70
C VAL A 727 -2.93 5.21 -19.44
N ALA A 728 -3.00 4.40 -20.51
CA ALA A 728 -2.92 2.94 -20.39
C ALA A 728 -1.55 2.48 -19.88
N ASN A 729 -0.47 3.08 -20.40
CA ASN A 729 0.91 2.89 -19.97
C ASN A 729 1.74 4.08 -20.51
N LEU A 730 2.71 4.57 -19.73
CA LEU A 730 3.66 5.61 -20.12
C LEU A 730 4.30 5.36 -21.50
N ALA A 731 4.72 4.13 -21.76
CA ALA A 731 5.41 3.76 -23.00
C ALA A 731 4.55 3.97 -24.26
N ALA A 732 3.22 3.97 -24.12
CA ALA A 732 2.27 4.13 -25.22
C ALA A 732 1.98 5.61 -25.57
N LEU A 733 2.45 6.55 -24.75
CA LEU A 733 2.28 7.98 -25.03
C LEU A 733 3.15 8.39 -26.23
N LYS A 734 2.56 9.18 -27.11
CA LYS A 734 3.20 9.64 -28.35
C LYS A 734 3.87 11.00 -28.13
N PRO A 735 4.98 11.30 -28.81
CA PRO A 735 5.47 12.66 -28.93
C PRO A 735 4.41 13.60 -29.51
N VAL A 736 4.34 14.82 -28.99
CA VAL A 736 3.37 15.86 -29.38
C VAL A 736 4.03 17.17 -29.81
N GLY A 737 5.36 17.25 -29.73
CA GLY A 737 6.15 18.37 -30.24
C GLY A 737 7.55 18.39 -29.63
N LYS A 738 8.45 19.17 -30.23
CA LYS A 738 9.78 19.43 -29.66
C LYS A 738 9.82 20.83 -29.08
N VAL A 739 10.19 20.95 -27.81
CA VAL A 739 10.32 22.22 -27.09
C VAL A 739 11.74 22.72 -27.24
N ARG A 740 11.90 23.99 -27.65
CA ARG A 740 13.19 24.67 -27.84
C ARG A 740 13.21 25.99 -27.08
N GLY A 741 14.21 26.18 -26.24
CA GLY A 741 14.44 27.40 -25.46
C GLY A 741 15.76 27.34 -24.69
N ALA A 742 16.01 28.31 -23.82
CA ALA A 742 17.27 28.42 -23.06
C ALA A 742 17.54 27.21 -22.14
N GLY A 743 16.49 26.49 -21.69
CA GLY A 743 16.62 25.26 -20.91
C GLY A 743 17.15 24.03 -21.70
N GLY A 744 17.25 24.14 -23.03
CA GLY A 744 17.64 23.08 -23.96
C GLY A 744 16.46 22.49 -24.74
N GLU A 745 16.77 21.62 -25.71
CA GLU A 745 15.76 20.91 -26.49
C GLU A 745 15.18 19.74 -25.68
N ALA A 746 13.85 19.58 -25.72
CA ALA A 746 13.11 18.54 -25.03
C ALA A 746 11.99 17.98 -25.92
N GLU A 747 11.73 16.68 -25.86
CA GLU A 747 10.57 16.07 -26.51
C GLU A 747 9.38 16.07 -25.54
N ALA A 748 8.29 16.71 -25.94
CA ALA A 748 7.03 16.66 -25.20
C ALA A 748 6.23 15.42 -25.61
N VAL A 749 5.70 14.68 -24.63
CA VAL A 749 4.89 13.47 -24.88
C VAL A 749 3.51 13.57 -24.25
N GLY A 750 2.55 12.83 -24.82
CA GLY A 750 1.20 12.69 -24.29
C GLY A 750 0.29 13.86 -24.66
N VAL A 751 0.25 14.89 -23.81
CA VAL A 751 -0.69 16.02 -23.97
C VAL A 751 0.06 17.27 -24.37
N ARG A 752 -0.50 17.97 -25.35
CA ARG A 752 -0.10 19.32 -25.75
C ARG A 752 -1.35 20.20 -25.88
N SER A 753 -1.26 21.38 -25.30
CA SER A 753 -2.29 22.39 -25.35
C SER A 753 -1.91 23.52 -26.28
N VAL A 754 -2.93 24.10 -26.90
CA VAL A 754 -2.79 25.35 -27.67
C VAL A 754 -2.99 26.51 -26.72
N ILE A 755 -1.94 27.30 -26.49
CA ILE A 755 -1.97 28.48 -25.62
C ILE A 755 -1.70 29.77 -26.40
N LYS A 756 -2.33 30.87 -25.96
CA LYS A 756 -2.02 32.23 -26.43
C LYS A 756 -1.33 33.02 -25.31
N ALA A 757 -0.19 33.63 -25.62
CA ALA A 757 0.60 34.45 -24.71
C ALA A 757 1.34 35.57 -25.46
N SER A 758 1.81 36.60 -24.74
CA SER A 758 2.65 37.65 -25.33
C SER A 758 4.02 37.08 -25.70
N PRO A 759 4.62 37.40 -26.86
CA PRO A 759 5.94 36.90 -27.25
C PRO A 759 7.05 37.15 -26.21
N ARG A 760 6.96 38.25 -25.45
CA ARG A 760 7.93 38.59 -24.40
C ARG A 760 7.89 37.66 -23.17
N ASP A 761 6.77 36.95 -22.99
CA ASP A 761 6.55 36.03 -21.87
C ASP A 761 6.88 34.57 -22.28
N VAL A 762 7.27 34.33 -23.55
CA VAL A 762 7.58 32.99 -24.06
C VAL A 762 9.06 32.67 -23.85
N GLU A 763 9.33 31.65 -23.03
CA GLU A 763 10.69 31.19 -22.71
C GLU A 763 11.13 30.04 -23.62
N ALA A 764 10.16 29.28 -24.14
CA ALA A 764 10.39 28.23 -25.11
C ALA A 764 9.18 28.08 -26.04
N ALA A 765 9.45 27.71 -27.28
CA ALA A 765 8.45 27.41 -28.29
C ALA A 765 8.52 25.94 -28.72
N PHE A 766 7.41 25.43 -29.26
CA PHE A 766 7.42 24.19 -30.00
C PHE A 766 8.13 24.37 -31.35
N ASP A 767 8.41 23.28 -32.03
CA ASP A 767 9.02 23.22 -33.35
C ASP A 767 8.19 23.89 -34.46
N ASP A 768 6.89 24.07 -34.24
CA ASP A 768 5.99 24.86 -35.10
C ASP A 768 5.90 26.35 -34.72
N GLY A 769 6.72 26.80 -33.77
CA GLY A 769 6.78 28.20 -33.31
C GLY A 769 5.70 28.60 -32.30
N THR A 770 4.76 27.72 -31.96
CA THR A 770 3.75 28.05 -30.93
C THR A 770 4.36 28.02 -29.51
N PRO A 771 3.85 28.81 -28.55
CA PRO A 771 4.42 28.86 -27.20
C PRO A 771 4.34 27.51 -26.47
N ALA A 772 5.46 27.05 -25.91
CA ALA A 772 5.56 25.79 -25.14
C ALA A 772 5.74 26.03 -23.64
N VAL A 773 6.56 27.02 -23.27
CA VAL A 773 6.78 27.45 -21.88
C VAL A 773 6.60 28.96 -21.81
N VAL A 774 5.71 29.41 -20.92
CA VAL A 774 5.45 30.83 -20.68
C VAL A 774 5.80 31.17 -19.25
N HIS A 775 6.54 32.25 -19.05
CA HIS A 775 6.90 32.78 -17.74
C HIS A 775 6.49 34.24 -17.64
N ARG A 776 5.77 34.56 -16.57
CA ARG A 776 5.22 35.88 -16.34
C ARG A 776 5.36 36.30 -14.89
N ARG A 777 5.64 37.59 -14.65
CA ARG A 777 5.56 38.21 -13.33
C ARG A 777 4.13 38.68 -13.02
N VAL A 778 3.70 38.46 -11.78
CA VAL A 778 2.36 38.83 -11.30
C VAL A 778 2.41 39.53 -9.94
N GLY A 779 1.28 40.15 -9.57
CA GLY A 779 1.14 40.90 -8.32
C GLY A 779 1.71 42.31 -8.37
N TRP A 780 1.50 43.06 -7.28
CA TRP A 780 2.02 44.41 -7.12
C TRP A 780 3.56 44.39 -7.18
N TRP A 781 4.15 45.26 -8.00
CA TRP A 781 5.60 45.35 -8.23
C TRP A 781 6.24 44.11 -8.89
N GLY A 782 5.44 43.16 -9.42
CA GLY A 782 5.94 41.98 -10.14
C GLY A 782 6.73 41.00 -9.26
N ARG A 783 6.38 40.89 -7.97
CA ARG A 783 7.06 40.01 -7.01
C ARG A 783 6.73 38.53 -7.19
N GLY A 784 5.52 38.24 -7.66
CA GLY A 784 5.04 36.90 -7.95
C GLY A 784 5.46 36.40 -9.32
N ARG A 785 5.42 35.08 -9.53
CA ARG A 785 5.78 34.45 -10.80
C ARG A 785 4.78 33.37 -11.18
N ILE A 786 4.62 33.18 -12.48
CA ILE A 786 3.85 32.10 -13.07
C ILE A 786 4.72 31.45 -14.13
N VAL A 787 4.84 30.13 -14.07
CA VAL A 787 5.42 29.30 -15.12
C VAL A 787 4.33 28.37 -15.64
N ARG A 788 4.11 28.41 -16.95
CA ARG A 788 3.08 27.64 -17.64
C ARG A 788 3.72 26.74 -18.68
N PHE A 789 3.58 25.43 -18.49
CA PHE A 789 3.87 24.41 -19.50
C PHE A 789 2.61 24.13 -20.32
N ALA A 790 2.70 24.28 -21.64
CA ALA A 790 1.64 23.90 -22.58
C ALA A 790 1.59 22.38 -22.85
N TRP A 791 2.25 21.59 -22.01
CA TRP A 791 2.46 20.14 -22.16
C TRP A 791 2.67 19.54 -20.76
N MET A 792 2.99 18.24 -20.72
CA MET A 792 3.21 17.47 -19.48
C MET A 792 4.71 17.18 -19.28
N PRO A 793 5.45 18.09 -18.62
CA PRO A 793 6.90 17.94 -18.48
C PRO A 793 7.32 16.73 -17.64
N GLY A 794 6.59 16.38 -16.59
CA GLY A 794 6.82 15.19 -15.78
C GLY A 794 6.71 13.90 -16.61
N LEU A 795 5.55 13.66 -17.23
CA LEU A 795 5.33 12.50 -18.11
C LEU A 795 6.41 12.37 -19.18
N SER A 796 6.81 13.50 -19.76
CA SER A 796 7.89 13.53 -20.73
C SER A 796 9.24 13.15 -20.12
N TYR A 797 9.53 13.64 -18.90
CA TYR A 797 10.74 13.29 -18.17
C TYR A 797 10.80 11.80 -17.87
N ALA A 798 9.74 11.22 -17.30
CA ALA A 798 9.70 9.79 -17.03
C ALA A 798 9.82 8.95 -18.31
N ARG A 799 9.18 9.38 -19.41
CA ARG A 799 9.26 8.69 -20.71
C ARG A 799 10.66 8.74 -21.33
N SER A 800 11.49 9.70 -20.94
CA SER A 800 12.81 9.96 -21.51
C SER A 800 13.92 9.00 -21.05
N SER A 801 13.66 8.10 -20.11
CA SER A 801 14.63 7.06 -19.73
C SER A 801 15.06 6.27 -20.97
N SER A 802 16.37 6.20 -21.22
CA SER A 802 16.93 5.61 -22.44
C SER A 802 17.44 4.17 -22.26
N GLY A 803 17.47 3.67 -21.03
CA GLY A 803 17.93 2.31 -20.75
C GLY A 803 17.66 1.85 -19.33
N VAL A 804 18.23 0.70 -18.98
CA VAL A 804 18.20 0.14 -17.62
C VAL A 804 19.60 -0.29 -17.18
N THR A 805 19.95 -0.03 -15.92
CA THR A 805 21.18 -0.50 -15.26
C THR A 805 20.79 -1.20 -13.97
N ASP A 806 21.22 -2.44 -13.76
CA ASP A 806 20.76 -3.27 -12.64
C ASP A 806 19.22 -3.23 -12.48
N ARG A 807 18.50 -3.30 -13.62
CA ARG A 807 17.03 -3.18 -13.73
C ARG A 807 16.41 -1.83 -13.38
N LEU A 808 17.15 -0.86 -12.84
CA LEU A 808 16.65 0.50 -12.63
C LEU A 808 16.60 1.26 -13.96
N PRO A 809 15.55 2.08 -14.21
CA PRO A 809 15.54 2.98 -15.35
C PRO A 809 16.65 4.03 -15.20
N VAL A 810 17.39 4.31 -16.28
CA VAL A 810 18.49 5.28 -16.31
C VAL A 810 18.44 6.15 -17.57
N GLY A 811 19.35 7.11 -17.68
CA GLY A 811 19.54 7.92 -18.88
C GLY A 811 18.40 8.91 -19.15
N PHE A 812 17.77 9.41 -18.08
CA PHE A 812 16.73 10.45 -18.15
C PHE A 812 17.28 11.77 -18.72
N SER A 813 16.44 12.52 -19.44
CA SER A 813 16.83 13.77 -20.09
C SER A 813 17.16 14.89 -19.10
N ASP A 814 18.37 15.44 -19.21
CA ASP A 814 18.80 16.60 -18.45
C ASP A 814 18.03 17.87 -18.81
N ALA A 815 17.65 18.05 -20.07
CA ALA A 815 16.89 19.23 -20.52
C ALA A 815 15.50 19.26 -19.88
N LEU A 816 14.82 18.11 -19.85
CA LEU A 816 13.52 17.97 -19.19
C LEU A 816 13.64 18.23 -17.67
N ARG A 817 14.66 17.67 -17.01
CA ARG A 817 14.91 17.93 -15.58
C ARG A 817 15.17 19.41 -15.30
N ARG A 818 15.99 20.08 -16.12
CA ARG A 818 16.25 21.53 -15.98
C ARG A 818 14.95 22.34 -16.10
N TRP A 819 14.10 22.05 -17.08
CA TRP A 819 12.81 22.73 -17.21
C TRP A 819 11.93 22.56 -15.97
N ILE A 820 11.87 21.36 -15.40
CA ILE A 820 11.05 21.07 -14.21
C ILE A 820 11.61 21.76 -12.95
N VAL A 821 12.95 21.80 -12.79
CA VAL A 821 13.63 22.37 -11.61
C VAL A 821 13.72 23.90 -11.68
N TRP A 822 13.79 24.47 -12.88
CA TRP A 822 13.97 25.91 -13.12
C TRP A 822 13.01 26.83 -12.31
N PRO A 823 11.70 26.53 -12.15
CA PRO A 823 10.83 27.33 -11.28
C PRO A 823 11.30 27.44 -9.83
N THR A 824 11.97 26.41 -9.31
CA THR A 824 12.54 26.40 -7.95
C THR A 824 13.79 27.27 -7.85
N GLU A 825 14.62 27.28 -8.89
CA GLU A 825 15.79 28.16 -9.01
C GLU A 825 15.36 29.62 -9.15
N LEU A 826 14.37 29.91 -10.01
CA LEU A 826 13.74 31.24 -10.15
C LEU A 826 13.18 31.75 -8.82
N ALA A 827 12.58 30.84 -8.05
CA ALA A 827 12.03 31.14 -6.76
C ALA A 827 13.11 31.28 -5.69
N GLY A 828 14.36 30.86 -5.93
CA GLY A 828 15.49 30.89 -4.99
C GLY A 828 15.46 29.81 -3.92
N VAL A 829 14.79 28.68 -4.19
CA VAL A 829 14.76 27.50 -3.31
C VAL A 829 16.15 26.91 -3.17
N ARG A 830 16.56 26.58 -1.95
CA ARG A 830 17.86 25.95 -1.68
C ARG A 830 17.67 24.57 -1.05
N PRO A 831 17.96 23.48 -1.77
CA PRO A 831 17.90 22.13 -1.20
C PRO A 831 18.73 22.00 0.08
N PRO A 832 18.24 21.29 1.12
CA PRO A 832 19.03 21.02 2.31
C PRO A 832 20.28 20.20 2.01
N VAL A 833 20.24 19.34 0.99
CA VAL A 833 21.40 18.63 0.46
C VAL A 833 21.47 18.86 -1.04
N ALA A 834 22.60 19.36 -1.53
CA ALA A 834 22.90 19.39 -2.96
C ALA A 834 23.88 18.27 -3.29
N VAL A 835 23.63 17.56 -4.39
CA VAL A 835 24.41 16.41 -4.85
C VAL A 835 24.86 16.67 -6.29
N ASP A 836 26.13 16.42 -6.60
CA ASP A 836 26.72 16.64 -7.94
C ASP A 836 26.32 15.57 -8.99
N ARG A 837 25.60 14.53 -8.55
CA ARG A 837 25.10 13.43 -9.38
C ARG A 837 23.58 13.34 -9.29
N PRO A 838 22.84 13.38 -10.42
CA PRO A 838 21.42 13.06 -10.41
C PRO A 838 21.22 11.60 -10.00
N MET A 839 20.02 11.26 -9.55
CA MET A 839 19.64 9.91 -9.12
C MET A 839 20.36 9.40 -7.85
N VAL A 840 21.21 10.20 -7.22
CA VAL A 840 21.61 9.99 -5.82
C VAL A 840 20.68 10.82 -4.95
N GLU A 841 19.77 10.17 -4.25
CA GLU A 841 18.84 10.84 -3.33
C GLU A 841 19.46 10.95 -1.94
N ALA A 842 19.27 12.09 -1.29
CA ALA A 842 19.88 12.41 0.00
C ALA A 842 18.90 13.05 1.00
N PRO A 843 17.82 12.37 1.44
CA PRO A 843 16.94 12.92 2.47
C PRO A 843 17.72 13.22 3.76
N LEU A 844 17.51 14.43 4.28
CA LEU A 844 18.09 14.96 5.51
C LEU A 844 17.04 14.96 6.62
N LEU A 845 17.39 14.41 7.78
CA LEU A 845 16.64 14.54 9.02
C LEU A 845 17.47 15.30 10.05
N LEU A 846 16.84 16.29 10.69
CA LEU A 846 17.41 17.10 11.77
C LEU A 846 16.85 16.66 13.13
N SER A 847 17.71 16.64 14.13
CA SER A 847 17.39 16.36 15.53
C SER A 847 18.22 17.24 16.45
N ASP A 848 17.89 17.27 17.75
CA ASP A 848 18.66 18.01 18.75
C ASP A 848 20.09 17.47 18.93
N LYS A 849 20.37 16.24 18.47
CA LYS A 849 21.69 15.60 18.56
C LYS A 849 22.55 15.78 17.30
N GLY A 850 22.02 16.41 16.25
CA GLY A 850 22.68 16.55 14.95
C GLY A 850 21.75 16.18 13.80
N ALA A 851 22.33 15.71 12.69
CA ALA A 851 21.58 15.39 11.49
C ALA A 851 21.98 14.04 10.87
N ALA A 852 21.01 13.35 10.27
CA ALA A 852 21.23 12.15 9.48
C ALA A 852 20.92 12.43 8.01
N VAL A 853 21.85 12.12 7.10
CA VAL A 853 21.64 12.12 5.64
C VAL A 853 21.66 10.68 5.16
N THR A 854 20.52 10.17 4.70
CA THR A 854 20.49 8.83 4.09
C THR A 854 20.82 8.99 2.61
N LEU A 855 21.86 8.35 2.11
CA LEU A 855 22.24 8.37 0.70
C LEU A 855 21.66 7.12 0.02
N LEU A 856 20.87 7.32 -1.02
CA LEU A 856 20.26 6.25 -1.82
C LEU A 856 20.73 6.40 -3.27
N ASN A 857 21.47 5.42 -3.76
CA ASN A 857 22.01 5.45 -5.11
C ASN A 857 21.09 4.70 -6.10
N TRP A 858 20.38 5.47 -6.93
CA TRP A 858 19.48 4.93 -7.93
C TRP A 858 20.11 4.80 -9.32
N THR A 859 21.44 4.89 -9.47
CA THR A 859 22.11 4.73 -10.78
C THR A 859 22.24 3.27 -11.24
N GLY A 860 22.08 2.31 -10.32
CA GLY A 860 22.26 0.88 -10.58
C GLY A 860 23.72 0.40 -10.55
N GLU A 861 24.69 1.29 -10.29
CA GLU A 861 26.11 0.96 -10.21
C GLU A 861 26.82 1.76 -9.11
N PRO A 862 27.89 1.23 -8.50
CA PRO A 862 28.69 1.98 -7.54
C PRO A 862 29.28 3.26 -8.14
N ILE A 863 29.30 4.34 -7.35
CA ILE A 863 29.87 5.63 -7.73
C ILE A 863 31.21 5.80 -6.99
N GLU A 864 32.30 5.98 -7.74
CA GLU A 864 33.64 6.15 -7.17
C GLU A 864 33.77 7.41 -6.30
N ARG A 865 33.08 8.49 -6.69
CA ARG A 865 33.05 9.75 -5.94
C ARG A 865 31.75 10.51 -6.19
N VAL A 866 30.98 10.73 -5.13
CA VAL A 866 29.85 11.67 -5.08
C VAL A 866 30.21 12.83 -4.16
N THR A 867 29.84 14.05 -4.54
CA THR A 867 30.08 15.28 -3.78
C THR A 867 28.77 15.81 -3.24
N LEU A 868 28.76 16.15 -1.95
CA LEU A 868 27.60 16.63 -1.23
C LEU A 868 27.90 18.00 -0.64
N THR A 869 26.93 18.92 -0.74
CA THR A 869 26.86 20.10 0.13
C THR A 869 25.65 19.94 1.03
N VAL A 870 25.87 19.82 2.34
CA VAL A 870 24.84 19.57 3.34
C VAL A 870 24.66 20.83 4.18
N ARG A 871 23.45 21.39 4.15
CA ARG A 871 23.08 22.60 4.89
C ARG A 871 22.42 22.23 6.21
N VAL A 872 22.96 22.72 7.32
CA VAL A 872 22.48 22.40 8.67
C VAL A 872 22.49 23.64 9.56
N PRO A 873 21.56 23.75 10.53
CA PRO A 873 21.43 24.95 11.37
C PRO A 873 22.45 24.99 12.54
N PHE A 874 23.51 24.16 12.50
CA PHE A 874 24.52 24.05 13.55
C PHE A 874 25.92 23.90 12.97
N ALA A 875 26.94 24.27 13.75
CA ALA A 875 28.33 24.09 13.36
C ALA A 875 28.73 22.62 13.47
N VAL A 876 29.03 21.97 12.34
CA VAL A 876 29.43 20.55 12.34
C VAL A 876 30.85 20.38 12.91
N ARG A 877 31.01 19.49 13.89
CA ARG A 877 32.30 19.07 14.47
C ARG A 877 32.72 17.67 14.06
N GLY A 878 31.80 16.83 13.63
CA GLY A 878 32.10 15.47 13.18
C GLY A 878 31.13 14.98 12.12
N VAL A 879 31.67 14.23 11.16
CA VAL A 879 30.91 13.51 10.14
C VAL A 879 31.36 12.06 10.15
N GLU A 880 30.40 11.16 10.23
CA GLU A 880 30.62 9.71 10.22
C GLU A 880 29.69 9.04 9.22
N SER A 881 30.23 8.22 8.34
CA SER A 881 29.47 7.27 7.52
C SER A 881 29.27 5.99 8.32
N VAL A 882 28.05 5.46 8.33
CA VAL A 882 27.75 4.17 8.97
C VAL A 882 28.59 3.04 8.34
N LYS A 883 28.92 3.12 7.05
CA LYS A 883 29.73 2.11 6.36
C LYS A 883 31.24 2.34 6.41
N ARG A 884 31.69 3.59 6.51
CA ARG A 884 33.10 3.98 6.33
C ARG A 884 33.75 4.59 7.56
N GLY A 885 32.98 4.86 8.62
CA GLY A 885 33.45 5.56 9.80
C GLY A 885 33.67 7.04 9.55
N LYS A 886 34.60 7.65 10.28
CA LYS A 886 34.85 9.10 10.25
C LYS A 886 35.25 9.59 8.85
N LEU A 887 34.66 10.70 8.42
CA LEU A 887 34.95 11.35 7.15
C LEU A 887 35.50 12.76 7.36
N ALA A 888 36.42 13.16 6.48
CA ALA A 888 36.83 14.55 6.36
C ALA A 888 35.74 15.37 5.67
N PHE A 889 35.63 16.65 6.03
CA PHE A 889 34.69 17.59 5.44
C PHE A 889 35.25 19.00 5.50
N GLU A 890 34.76 19.85 4.60
CA GLU A 890 35.04 21.28 4.57
C GLU A 890 33.83 22.05 5.10
N ARG A 891 34.05 23.10 5.87
CA ARG A 891 32.96 23.97 6.32
C ARG A 891 32.54 24.91 5.20
N THR A 892 31.24 25.06 4.98
CA THR A 892 30.67 26.08 4.10
C THR A 892 30.03 27.18 4.94
N GLN A 893 29.48 28.21 4.29
CA GLN A 893 28.78 29.29 4.99
C GLN A 893 27.55 28.80 5.77
N ASP A 894 26.88 27.76 5.29
CA ASP A 894 25.59 27.26 5.79
C ASP A 894 25.60 25.76 6.16
N GLY A 895 26.79 25.15 6.28
CA GLY A 895 26.93 23.74 6.63
C GLY A 895 28.30 23.18 6.26
N ILE A 896 28.31 22.09 5.49
CA ILE A 896 29.54 21.38 5.09
C ILE A 896 29.53 20.93 3.64
N ALA A 897 30.72 20.65 3.10
CA ALA A 897 30.94 19.93 1.86
C ALA A 897 31.82 18.70 2.11
N LEU A 898 31.52 17.58 1.45
CA LEU A 898 32.35 16.37 1.50
C LEU A 898 32.20 15.53 0.22
N SER A 899 33.12 14.59 0.03
CA SER A 899 33.02 13.58 -1.02
C SER A 899 33.30 12.17 -0.48
N LEU A 900 32.63 11.17 -1.04
CA LEU A 900 32.83 9.76 -0.69
C LEU A 900 32.49 8.84 -1.86
N PRO A 901 33.01 7.59 -1.90
CA PRO A 901 32.49 6.57 -2.79
C PRO A 901 31.18 6.00 -2.23
N LEU A 902 30.20 5.78 -3.09
CA LEU A 902 28.86 5.34 -2.71
C LEU A 902 28.48 4.05 -3.45
N GLY A 903 28.12 3.00 -2.69
CA GLY A 903 27.51 1.78 -3.23
C GLY A 903 26.01 1.98 -3.47
N ALA A 904 25.17 1.04 -3.04
CA ALA A 904 23.72 1.17 -3.14
C ALA A 904 23.10 2.18 -2.16
N ALA A 905 23.61 2.23 -0.92
CA ALA A 905 23.19 3.19 0.10
C ALA A 905 24.20 3.33 1.24
N ASP A 906 24.12 4.45 1.96
CA ASP A 906 24.86 4.77 3.19
C ASP A 906 24.06 5.74 4.07
N ILE A 907 24.45 5.94 5.32
CA ILE A 907 23.87 6.97 6.21
C ILE A 907 25.02 7.80 6.78
N LEU A 908 24.98 9.10 6.56
CA LEU A 908 25.90 10.06 7.15
C LEU A 908 25.31 10.64 8.43
N MET A 909 26.09 10.64 9.49
CA MET A 909 25.77 11.23 10.79
C MET A 909 26.62 12.50 10.98
N LEU A 910 25.96 13.65 11.08
CA LEU A 910 26.58 14.96 11.28
C LEU A 910 26.31 15.41 12.72
N ARG A 911 27.36 15.73 13.49
CA ARG A 911 27.24 16.10 14.92
C ARG A 911 27.81 17.51 15.20
N PRO A 912 27.19 18.27 16.12
CA PRO A 912 27.53 19.67 16.44
C PRO A 912 28.77 19.84 17.32
#